data_AF-A0A6C1PF85-F1
#
_entry.id   AF-A0A6C1PF85-F1
#
_cell.length_a   1.000
_cell.length_b   1.000
_cell.length_c   1.000
_cell.angle_alpha   90.00
_cell.angle_beta   90.00
_cell.angle_gamma   90.00
#
_symmetry.space_group_name_H-M   'P 1'
#
loop_
_entity.id
_entity.type
_entity.pdbx_description
1 polymer ?
#
loop_
_entity_poly.entity_id
_entity_poly.type
_entity_poly.pdbx_seq_one_letter_code
_entity_poly.pdbx_strand_id
1 'polypeptide(L)'
;MIVFVIHSVSVLTLESNRDAHSYGCQRPNAPRVDGGWSVVYTAPLPRSAPGVQLGTNQCRESEQMTYYISPTGDDSAPGNASDSAWRTFSNVGSVTLTPGDALLLDASGTWHEPLSITAHGADGRPVVIGGYCACCAGGCDTGCCDHGCCTDRSIPGWDDGFALRCRPRIVWGEGAVVSVIDSSWVTIRGLEIHCATDQTMYPDLDGVDDPSSVGEVARHPKDRVNYGVFVHNTIGSPGRGLTVEGVHVHGNGADQNSEGILVTAETTDDATEPTTIGITIANNLVENVGWRGIGTGMQSIAPKFAGVPWQALRDVVIQGNAARLIGLQGICAFNAHSVVMRRNLVDRAGWYRGVGAKWGPAGLWPWSCADVVIEYNEVTGMFDGNTGADATGIDIDWNSRDVIVHNNHCYANMGCGIVTMSCLRGTIERNRIDGNLAKVNIGPGQIALCDFQTASGPHAITGVTDVAIRDNLIILDRDNSTALSTVHISEGPEWKDVRFTDNRVVFFDHARGQYAYDLQEQTSVEQFARNRFYGCDQDGFRAELSGASLGWSAWRDRGSDDESSFAPLDDTSPSRVRDVTAERRGEQITLSWSPATDSRSGVHHYNVYRGDRSDFALRYLTLVGQPTECSFVDATPVDGPHWYAVEAEDACGNRSGYAARVAVPEAAPTGDPR
;
A
#
# COMPACT_ATOMS: atom_id res chain seq x y z
N MET A 1 -7.43 -1.92 43.87
CA MET A 1 -7.23 -0.88 44.90
C MET A 1 -5.74 -0.66 45.09
N ILE A 2 -5.13 0.15 44.23
CA ILE A 2 -3.82 0.77 44.43
C ILE A 2 -3.94 2.17 43.82
N VAL A 3 -3.68 3.17 44.66
CA VAL A 3 -3.87 4.61 44.45
C VAL A 3 -2.55 5.18 43.94
N PHE A 4 -2.55 5.90 42.82
CA PHE A 4 -1.41 6.76 42.46
C PHE A 4 -1.70 8.21 42.86
N VAL A 5 -0.79 8.73 43.68
CA VAL A 5 -0.79 10.07 44.26
C VAL A 5 -0.11 11.02 43.28
N ILE A 6 -0.85 12.04 42.84
CA ILE A 6 -0.33 13.17 42.06
C ILE A 6 0.34 14.15 43.05
N HIS A 7 1.61 14.50 42.80
CA HIS A 7 2.22 15.71 43.37
C HIS A 7 2.45 16.74 42.26
N SER A 8 2.18 17.97 42.62
CA SER A 8 1.95 19.11 41.76
C SER A 8 3.06 20.17 41.90
N VAL A 9 3.11 21.03 40.87
CA VAL A 9 3.63 22.41 40.80
C VAL A 9 5.14 22.64 40.93
N SER A 10 5.70 23.23 39.86
CA SER A 10 6.57 24.41 40.00
C SER A 10 6.39 25.34 38.79
N VAL A 11 5.99 26.57 39.13
CA VAL A 11 5.77 27.74 38.27
C VAL A 11 7.12 28.30 37.81
N LEU A 12 7.24 28.65 36.54
CA LEU A 12 8.19 29.68 36.12
C LEU A 12 7.49 30.67 35.17
N THR A 13 7.20 31.84 35.71
CA THR A 13 6.88 33.07 35.01
C THR A 13 8.06 33.52 34.14
N LEU A 14 7.82 33.83 32.87
CA LEU A 14 8.65 34.81 32.15
C LEU A 14 7.76 35.73 31.32
N GLU A 15 8.13 37.00 31.44
CA GLU A 15 7.33 38.19 31.18
C GLU A 15 7.16 38.49 29.70
N SER A 16 6.10 39.24 29.44
CA SER A 16 5.80 39.93 28.20
C SER A 16 6.97 40.76 27.67
N ASN A 17 7.21 40.68 26.36
CA ASN A 17 7.56 41.87 25.61
C ASN A 17 6.77 41.93 24.31
N ARG A 18 5.91 42.94 24.27
CA ARG A 18 5.34 43.51 23.06
C ARG A 18 6.49 44.18 22.31
N ASP A 19 6.58 43.96 21.02
CA ASP A 19 6.77 45.07 20.10
C ASP A 19 6.20 44.72 18.73
N ALA A 20 5.34 45.62 18.30
CA ALA A 20 4.58 45.57 17.07
C ALA A 20 5.43 46.20 15.95
N HIS A 21 5.51 45.52 14.80
CA HIS A 21 5.67 46.23 13.53
C HIS A 21 4.74 45.64 12.48
N SER A 22 3.70 46.43 12.23
CA SER A 22 2.72 46.32 11.16
C SER A 22 3.36 46.58 9.79
N TYR A 23 3.10 45.71 8.82
CA TYR A 23 2.84 46.12 7.43
C TYR A 23 1.70 45.27 6.89
N GLY A 24 0.55 45.92 6.69
CA GLY A 24 -0.59 45.33 6.03
C GLY A 24 -0.46 45.41 4.51
N CYS A 25 -1.02 44.44 3.81
CA CYS A 25 -1.79 44.75 2.62
C CYS A 25 -2.87 43.68 2.37
N GLN A 26 -3.99 44.18 1.89
CA GLN A 26 -5.33 43.58 1.84
C GLN A 26 -5.43 42.34 0.93
N ARG A 27 -6.23 41.36 1.38
CA ARG A 27 -6.86 40.36 0.52
C ARG A 27 -8.03 40.98 -0.25
N PRO A 28 -8.28 40.60 -1.51
CA PRO A 28 -9.62 40.58 -2.06
C PRO A 28 -10.14 39.15 -2.20
N ASN A 29 -11.41 38.98 -1.84
CA ASN A 29 -12.24 37.82 -2.10
C ASN A 29 -12.26 37.47 -3.60
N ALA A 30 -12.23 36.16 -3.92
CA ALA A 30 -12.67 35.65 -5.21
C ALA A 30 -13.74 34.55 -4.99
N PRO A 31 -14.82 34.51 -5.80
CA PRO A 31 -15.99 33.66 -5.59
C PRO A 31 -15.85 32.27 -6.22
N ARG A 32 -16.65 31.32 -5.73
CA ARG A 32 -16.95 30.02 -6.37
C ARG A 32 -17.44 30.23 -7.80
N VAL A 33 -16.95 29.42 -8.74
CA VAL A 33 -17.56 29.20 -10.05
C VAL A 33 -17.42 27.72 -10.43
N ASP A 34 -18.57 27.09 -10.66
CA ASP A 34 -18.74 25.77 -11.28
C ASP A 34 -18.43 25.81 -12.78
N GLY A 35 -17.98 24.68 -13.34
CA GLY A 35 -18.02 24.41 -14.78
C GLY A 35 -16.65 24.13 -15.41
N GLY A 36 -16.47 22.90 -15.89
CA GLY A 36 -15.27 22.47 -16.59
C GLY A 36 -15.17 23.02 -18.01
N TRP A 37 -13.93 23.13 -18.51
CA TRP A 37 -13.54 22.95 -19.92
C TRP A 37 -12.03 22.67 -19.97
N SER A 38 -11.66 21.72 -20.82
CA SER A 38 -10.30 21.42 -21.26
C SER A 38 -9.73 22.58 -22.10
N VAL A 39 -8.47 22.95 -21.86
CA VAL A 39 -7.74 23.93 -22.68
C VAL A 39 -6.46 23.30 -23.21
N VAL A 40 -6.45 23.05 -24.51
CA VAL A 40 -5.28 22.75 -25.33
C VAL A 40 -4.59 24.08 -25.65
N TYR A 41 -3.31 24.24 -25.30
CA TYR A 41 -2.52 25.38 -25.74
C TYR A 41 -1.90 25.10 -27.12
N THR A 42 -2.38 25.78 -28.15
CA THR A 42 -1.63 26.01 -29.40
C THR A 42 -1.32 27.49 -29.53
N ALA A 43 -0.04 27.86 -29.42
CA ALA A 43 0.43 29.22 -29.70
C ALA A 43 1.04 29.30 -31.13
N PRO A 44 0.82 30.39 -31.88
CA PRO A 44 1.35 30.54 -33.24
C PRO A 44 2.82 31.04 -33.24
N LEU A 45 3.62 30.48 -34.15
CA LEU A 45 5.02 30.88 -34.39
C LEU A 45 5.13 32.24 -35.11
N PRO A 46 6.05 33.15 -34.70
CA PRO A 46 6.36 34.36 -35.45
C PRO A 46 7.36 34.12 -36.61
N ARG A 47 7.19 34.90 -37.68
CA ARG A 47 7.98 34.87 -38.92
C ARG A 47 9.45 35.30 -38.74
N SER A 48 10.29 34.71 -39.59
CA SER A 48 11.75 34.81 -39.74
C SER A 48 12.34 36.23 -39.91
N ALA A 49 13.43 36.50 -39.19
CA ALA A 49 14.44 37.52 -39.53
C ALA A 49 15.73 36.82 -40.03
N PRO A 50 16.49 37.38 -40.99
CA PRO A 50 17.65 36.72 -41.57
C PRO A 50 18.96 36.99 -40.80
N GLY A 51 19.78 35.94 -40.65
CA GLY A 51 21.24 36.07 -40.66
C GLY A 51 21.96 36.16 -39.31
N VAL A 52 21.78 35.18 -38.42
CA VAL A 52 22.83 34.81 -37.45
C VAL A 52 23.14 33.34 -37.69
N GLN A 53 24.36 33.03 -38.14
CA GLN A 53 24.88 31.66 -38.13
C GLN A 53 25.05 31.25 -36.66
N LEU A 54 24.01 30.64 -36.11
CA LEU A 54 24.13 29.83 -34.91
C LEU A 54 24.94 28.60 -35.31
N GLY A 55 26.14 28.45 -34.74
CA GLY A 55 26.87 27.20 -34.82
C GLY A 55 25.95 26.08 -34.39
N THR A 56 25.84 25.05 -35.23
CA THR A 56 25.16 23.81 -34.88
C THR A 56 25.93 23.15 -33.76
N ASN A 57 25.67 23.54 -32.52
CA ASN A 57 25.81 22.63 -31.40
C ASN A 57 24.75 21.56 -31.64
N GLN A 58 25.11 20.53 -32.41
CA GLN A 58 24.47 19.24 -32.23
C GLN A 58 24.60 18.94 -30.75
N CYS A 59 23.49 19.01 -30.00
CA CYS A 59 23.36 18.17 -28.82
C CYS A 59 23.60 16.76 -29.35
N ARG A 60 24.82 16.27 -29.20
CA ARG A 60 25.05 14.84 -29.30
C ARG A 60 24.16 14.24 -28.24
N GLU A 61 23.10 13.55 -28.65
CA GLU A 61 22.52 12.51 -27.79
C GLU A 61 23.72 11.65 -27.38
N SER A 62 24.00 11.56 -26.08
CA SER A 62 25.00 10.61 -25.60
C SER A 62 24.57 9.24 -26.10
N GLU A 63 25.46 8.53 -26.78
CA GLU A 63 25.18 7.15 -27.18
C GLU A 63 24.82 6.37 -25.91
N GLN A 64 23.64 5.75 -25.94
CA GLN A 64 23.18 4.89 -24.85
C GLN A 64 24.19 3.75 -24.65
N MET A 65 24.75 3.64 -23.46
CA MET A 65 25.71 2.59 -23.13
C MET A 65 25.02 1.48 -22.34
N THR A 66 25.23 0.23 -22.77
CA THR A 66 24.80 -0.95 -22.03
C THR A 66 26.04 -1.70 -21.55
N TYR A 67 26.13 -1.89 -20.23
CA TYR A 67 27.15 -2.70 -19.58
C TYR A 67 26.58 -4.08 -19.23
N TYR A 68 27.34 -5.12 -19.52
CA TYR A 68 26.94 -6.51 -19.34
C TYR A 68 27.80 -7.16 -18.26
N ILE A 69 27.16 -7.94 -17.39
CA ILE A 69 27.83 -8.75 -16.36
C ILE A 69 27.38 -10.21 -16.53
N SER A 70 28.32 -11.14 -16.58
CA SER A 70 28.06 -12.58 -16.72
C SER A 70 29.02 -13.39 -15.86
N PRO A 71 28.61 -14.52 -15.25
CA PRO A 71 29.52 -15.39 -14.50
C PRO A 71 30.72 -15.88 -15.30
N THR A 72 30.60 -15.94 -16.63
CA THR A 72 31.67 -16.34 -17.55
C THR A 72 32.48 -15.16 -18.10
N GLY A 73 32.19 -13.94 -17.66
CA GLY A 73 32.83 -12.71 -18.13
C GLY A 73 34.27 -12.52 -17.66
N ASP A 74 34.83 -11.36 -17.99
CA ASP A 74 36.17 -10.94 -17.58
C ASP A 74 36.21 -9.47 -17.18
N ASP A 75 36.63 -9.17 -15.95
CA ASP A 75 36.67 -7.81 -15.41
C ASP A 75 37.73 -6.92 -16.10
N SER A 76 38.60 -7.52 -16.92
CA SER A 76 39.53 -6.78 -17.79
C SER A 76 38.90 -6.34 -19.12
N ALA A 77 37.73 -6.88 -19.46
CA ALA A 77 36.99 -6.56 -20.68
C ALA A 77 36.29 -5.20 -20.58
N PRO A 78 35.94 -4.57 -21.71
CA PRO A 78 35.25 -3.27 -21.70
C PRO A 78 33.82 -3.32 -21.14
N GLY A 79 33.19 -4.49 -21.04
CA GLY A 79 31.84 -4.63 -20.47
C GLY A 79 30.71 -4.17 -21.38
N ASN A 80 30.99 -3.60 -22.55
CA ASN A 80 30.00 -2.92 -23.40
C ASN A 80 29.33 -3.81 -24.47
N ALA A 81 29.57 -5.13 -24.40
CA ALA A 81 28.90 -6.15 -25.20
C ALA A 81 28.76 -7.44 -24.38
N SER A 82 27.79 -8.30 -24.72
CA SER A 82 27.53 -9.54 -23.98
C SER A 82 28.70 -10.54 -24.02
N ASP A 83 29.47 -10.56 -25.12
CA ASP A 83 30.68 -11.39 -25.28
C ASP A 83 31.94 -10.76 -24.67
N SER A 84 31.84 -9.51 -24.20
CA SER A 84 32.87 -8.79 -23.47
C SER A 84 32.40 -8.38 -22.07
N ALA A 85 31.45 -9.12 -21.50
CA ALA A 85 30.84 -8.82 -20.21
C ALA A 85 31.87 -8.86 -19.07
N TRP A 86 31.66 -8.04 -18.04
CA TRP A 86 32.38 -8.17 -16.77
C TRP A 86 31.95 -9.43 -16.03
N ARG A 87 32.79 -9.89 -15.11
CA ARG A 87 32.52 -11.06 -14.27
C ARG A 87 31.83 -10.68 -12.97
N THR A 88 32.31 -9.61 -12.35
CA THR A 88 31.92 -9.16 -11.00
C THR A 88 31.34 -7.74 -11.03
N PHE A 89 30.91 -7.22 -9.88
CA PHE A 89 30.45 -5.84 -9.76
C PHE A 89 31.58 -4.82 -9.57
N SER A 90 32.86 -5.25 -9.60
CA SER A 90 34.02 -4.39 -9.31
C SER A 90 34.12 -3.16 -10.21
N ASN A 91 33.61 -3.25 -11.44
CA ASN A 91 33.66 -2.18 -12.43
C ASN A 91 32.45 -1.23 -12.38
N VAL A 92 31.38 -1.57 -11.64
CA VAL A 92 30.17 -0.72 -11.57
C VAL A 92 30.49 0.65 -11.00
N GLY A 93 31.31 0.72 -9.94
CA GLY A 93 31.71 1.98 -9.32
C GLY A 93 32.75 2.79 -10.12
N SER A 94 33.31 2.25 -11.20
CA SER A 94 34.30 2.94 -12.03
C SER A 94 33.70 3.62 -13.26
N VAL A 95 32.41 3.38 -13.54
CA VAL A 95 31.67 4.00 -14.63
C VAL A 95 30.66 5.02 -14.12
N THR A 96 30.36 6.02 -14.95
CA THR A 96 29.29 6.98 -14.69
C THR A 96 28.11 6.62 -15.58
N LEU A 97 27.02 6.15 -14.98
CA LEU A 97 25.78 5.85 -15.69
C LEU A 97 24.99 7.15 -15.93
N THR A 98 24.66 7.40 -17.18
CA THR A 98 24.01 8.61 -17.69
C THR A 98 22.62 8.30 -18.26
N PRO A 99 21.78 9.31 -18.60
CA PRO A 99 20.41 9.07 -19.04
C PRO A 99 20.28 8.10 -20.22
N GLY A 100 19.57 7.00 -19.98
CA GLY A 100 19.33 5.92 -20.93
C GLY A 100 20.24 4.70 -20.75
N ASP A 101 21.35 4.82 -20.02
CA ASP A 101 22.30 3.72 -19.86
C ASP A 101 21.69 2.51 -19.13
N ALA A 102 22.28 1.33 -19.34
CA ALA A 102 21.82 0.10 -18.71
C ALA A 102 22.96 -0.73 -18.13
N LEU A 103 22.70 -1.40 -17.01
CA LEU A 103 23.51 -2.44 -16.41
C LEU A 103 22.72 -3.75 -16.42
N LEU A 104 23.12 -4.69 -17.29
CA LEU A 104 22.38 -5.93 -17.53
C LEU A 104 23.17 -7.14 -17.04
N LEU A 105 22.53 -7.92 -16.17
CA LEU A 105 23.08 -9.14 -15.58
C LEU A 105 22.58 -10.37 -16.33
N ASP A 106 23.47 -11.31 -16.59
CA ASP A 106 23.14 -12.58 -17.23
C ASP A 106 22.13 -13.37 -16.39
N ALA A 107 20.98 -13.71 -16.97
CA ALA A 107 19.89 -14.43 -16.33
C ALA A 107 20.28 -15.80 -15.77
N SER A 108 21.37 -16.40 -16.24
CA SER A 108 21.93 -17.65 -15.70
C SER A 108 22.83 -17.44 -14.47
N GLY A 109 23.14 -16.19 -14.13
CA GLY A 109 24.16 -15.85 -13.15
C GLY A 109 23.70 -15.80 -11.71
N THR A 110 24.63 -16.13 -10.83
CA THR A 110 24.50 -15.93 -9.37
C THR A 110 25.75 -15.22 -8.87
N TRP A 111 25.57 -14.08 -8.22
CA TRP A 111 26.63 -13.25 -7.65
C TRP A 111 26.54 -13.28 -6.12
N HIS A 112 27.68 -13.55 -5.47
CA HIS A 112 27.80 -13.57 -4.01
C HIS A 112 28.54 -12.31 -3.52
N GLU A 113 28.06 -11.15 -3.98
CA GLU A 113 28.61 -9.81 -3.72
C GLU A 113 27.46 -8.78 -3.79
N PRO A 114 27.55 -7.65 -3.08
CA PRO A 114 26.51 -6.63 -3.10
C PRO A 114 26.63 -5.72 -4.34
N LEU A 115 25.50 -5.26 -4.86
CA LEU A 115 25.45 -4.29 -5.96
C LEU A 115 25.09 -2.90 -5.44
N SER A 116 26.03 -1.95 -5.52
CA SER A 116 25.80 -0.55 -5.15
C SER A 116 25.83 0.36 -6.37
N ILE A 117 24.82 1.23 -6.48
CA ILE A 117 24.56 2.07 -7.64
C ILE A 117 24.41 3.53 -7.18
N THR A 118 25.14 4.42 -7.85
CA THR A 118 24.85 5.86 -7.86
C THR A 118 24.73 6.29 -9.32
N ALA A 119 23.54 6.72 -9.72
CA ALA A 119 23.23 7.00 -11.11
C ALA A 119 22.20 8.13 -11.27
N HIS A 120 22.31 8.86 -12.38
CA HIS A 120 21.44 10.00 -12.68
C HIS A 120 20.94 9.90 -14.13
N GLY A 121 19.77 9.28 -14.29
CA GLY A 121 19.05 9.29 -15.56
C GLY A 121 18.27 10.58 -15.80
N ALA A 122 17.32 10.52 -16.73
CA ALA A 122 16.36 11.60 -16.97
C ALA A 122 14.95 11.05 -17.18
N ASP A 123 13.95 11.94 -17.15
CA ASP A 123 12.58 11.60 -17.50
C ASP A 123 12.51 10.97 -18.91
N GLY A 124 11.74 9.89 -19.04
CA GLY A 124 11.69 9.05 -20.25
C GLY A 124 12.98 8.32 -20.63
N ARG A 125 14.10 8.53 -19.92
CA ARG A 125 15.41 7.88 -20.15
C ARG A 125 16.08 7.52 -18.82
N PRO A 126 15.49 6.63 -18.02
CA PRO A 126 16.09 6.18 -16.78
C PRO A 126 17.36 5.37 -17.04
N VAL A 127 18.23 5.28 -16.04
CA VAL A 127 19.26 4.24 -15.96
C VAL A 127 18.58 2.94 -15.53
N VAL A 128 18.80 1.85 -16.28
CA VAL A 128 18.13 0.57 -16.05
C VAL A 128 19.11 -0.47 -15.50
N ILE A 129 18.75 -1.09 -14.39
CA ILE A 129 19.44 -2.25 -13.83
C ILE A 129 18.51 -3.45 -13.93
N GLY A 130 18.92 -4.49 -14.64
CA GLY A 130 18.08 -5.67 -14.81
C GLY A 130 18.80 -6.87 -15.42
N GLY A 131 18.03 -7.83 -15.93
CA GLY A 131 18.54 -9.06 -16.53
C GLY A 131 18.56 -9.07 -18.07
N TYR A 132 19.41 -9.92 -18.66
CA TYR A 132 19.35 -10.32 -20.07
C TYR A 132 19.59 -11.84 -20.19
N CYS A 133 19.09 -12.51 -21.24
CA CYS A 133 19.54 -13.88 -21.54
C CYS A 133 20.63 -13.87 -22.61
N ALA A 134 21.83 -14.33 -22.26
CA ALA A 134 22.88 -14.62 -23.23
C ALA A 134 22.45 -15.70 -24.25
N CYS A 135 21.50 -16.56 -23.88
CA CYS A 135 20.94 -17.63 -24.70
C CYS A 135 20.01 -17.15 -25.83
N CYS A 136 19.45 -15.94 -25.72
CA CYS A 136 18.48 -15.40 -26.67
C CYS A 136 19.02 -14.07 -27.23
N ALA A 137 19.96 -14.14 -28.19
CA ALA A 137 20.30 -12.99 -29.02
C ALA A 137 19.06 -12.64 -29.88
N GLY A 138 18.15 -11.82 -29.34
CA GLY A 138 16.87 -11.48 -29.97
C GLY A 138 15.71 -11.14 -29.03
N GLY A 139 15.91 -11.17 -27.71
CA GLY A 139 14.85 -10.94 -26.73
C GLY A 139 14.34 -12.25 -26.13
N CYS A 140 13.90 -12.16 -24.88
CA CYS A 140 13.30 -13.25 -24.13
C CYS A 140 11.87 -13.50 -24.62
N ASP A 141 11.76 -14.05 -25.83
CA ASP A 141 10.51 -14.67 -26.24
C ASP A 141 10.40 -16.05 -25.59
N THR A 142 9.20 -16.40 -25.19
CA THR A 142 8.77 -17.50 -24.29
C THR A 142 9.40 -18.89 -24.49
N GLY A 143 10.13 -19.15 -25.59
CA GLY A 143 10.72 -20.45 -25.93
C GLY A 143 12.07 -20.79 -25.28
N CYS A 144 12.83 -19.81 -24.74
CA CYS A 144 14.10 -20.12 -24.07
C CYS A 144 13.92 -20.77 -22.68
N CYS A 145 12.70 -20.71 -22.12
CA CYS A 145 12.36 -21.14 -20.76
C CYS A 145 12.16 -22.66 -20.59
N ASP A 146 12.12 -23.43 -21.69
CA ASP A 146 11.80 -24.87 -21.69
C ASP A 146 12.93 -25.82 -21.24
N HIS A 147 14.12 -25.29 -20.90
CA HIS A 147 15.27 -26.09 -20.46
C HIS A 147 15.37 -26.30 -18.94
N GLY A 148 14.29 -26.08 -18.18
CA GLY A 148 14.27 -26.33 -16.74
C GLY A 148 15.05 -25.31 -15.88
N CYS A 149 15.45 -24.17 -16.45
CA CYS A 149 16.08 -23.04 -15.74
C CYS A 149 15.07 -22.03 -15.16
N CYS A 150 13.78 -22.20 -15.47
CA CYS A 150 12.72 -21.28 -15.08
C CYS A 150 11.75 -22.05 -14.15
N THR A 151 11.56 -21.58 -12.90
CA THR A 151 10.49 -22.08 -12.03
C THR A 151 9.30 -21.15 -12.15
N ASP A 152 8.23 -21.59 -12.81
CA ASP A 152 6.95 -20.87 -12.76
C ASP A 152 6.39 -20.96 -11.34
N ARG A 153 6.76 -19.99 -10.51
CA ARG A 153 6.09 -19.76 -9.23
C ARG A 153 4.97 -18.76 -9.50
N SER A 154 3.82 -19.27 -9.90
CA SER A 154 2.60 -18.49 -9.77
C SER A 154 2.15 -18.51 -8.32
N ILE A 155 1.69 -17.36 -7.84
CA ILE A 155 0.86 -17.31 -6.63
C ILE A 155 -0.57 -17.36 -7.16
N PRO A 156 -1.38 -18.38 -6.80
CA PRO A 156 -2.74 -18.48 -7.31
C PRO A 156 -3.52 -17.18 -7.12
N GLY A 157 -4.02 -16.61 -8.22
CA GLY A 157 -4.71 -15.33 -8.23
C GLY A 157 -3.83 -14.10 -8.07
N TRP A 158 -2.53 -14.26 -8.29
CA TRP A 158 -1.55 -13.22 -8.55
C TRP A 158 -0.73 -13.64 -9.79
N ASP A 159 -1.33 -14.47 -10.65
CA ASP A 159 -0.76 -15.04 -11.87
C ASP A 159 -0.31 -13.94 -12.85
N ASP A 160 -1.00 -12.79 -12.82
CA ASP A 160 -0.79 -11.62 -13.66
C ASP A 160 0.43 -10.76 -13.22
N GLY A 161 0.96 -10.96 -12.01
CA GLY A 161 1.92 -10.04 -11.39
C GLY A 161 3.39 -10.48 -11.44
N PHE A 162 3.66 -11.79 -11.54
CA PHE A 162 5.02 -12.27 -11.28
C PHE A 162 5.32 -13.67 -11.82
N ALA A 163 5.79 -13.75 -13.06
CA ALA A 163 6.47 -14.94 -13.54
C ALA A 163 7.93 -14.93 -13.04
N LEU A 164 8.30 -15.92 -12.22
CA LEU A 164 9.70 -16.20 -11.84
C LEU A 164 10.45 -16.90 -12.97
N ARG A 165 10.56 -16.23 -14.12
CA ARG A 165 11.30 -16.78 -15.26
C ARG A 165 12.69 -16.17 -15.33
N CYS A 166 13.71 -17.02 -15.16
CA CYS A 166 15.07 -16.81 -15.61
C CYS A 166 15.63 -15.41 -15.25
N ARG A 167 15.85 -15.19 -13.93
CA ARG A 167 16.29 -13.92 -13.34
C ARG A 167 17.71 -14.05 -12.83
N PRO A 168 18.60 -13.07 -13.08
CA PRO A 168 19.90 -13.02 -12.43
C PRO A 168 19.72 -12.93 -10.91
N ARG A 169 20.52 -13.69 -10.17
CA ARG A 169 20.42 -13.77 -8.71
C ARG A 169 21.59 -13.07 -8.01
N ILE A 170 21.28 -12.20 -7.05
CA ILE A 170 22.27 -11.57 -6.18
C ILE A 170 22.06 -12.08 -4.75
N VAL A 171 23.12 -12.55 -4.12
CA VAL A 171 23.10 -13.15 -2.77
C VAL A 171 24.08 -12.40 -1.88
N TRP A 172 23.57 -11.82 -0.80
CA TRP A 172 24.42 -11.11 0.16
C TRP A 172 23.87 -11.22 1.59
N GLY A 173 24.78 -11.24 2.57
CA GLY A 173 24.46 -11.53 3.98
C GLY A 173 24.68 -10.35 4.94
N GLU A 174 25.31 -9.27 4.48
CA GLU A 174 25.79 -8.19 5.35
C GLU A 174 25.48 -6.80 4.75
N GLY A 175 24.42 -6.14 5.22
CA GLY A 175 23.98 -4.83 4.71
C GLY A 175 22.98 -4.96 3.55
N ALA A 176 23.02 -4.07 2.56
CA ALA A 176 22.09 -4.15 1.43
C ALA A 176 22.63 -5.09 0.33
N VAL A 177 21.78 -5.98 -0.20
CA VAL A 177 22.08 -6.82 -1.37
C VAL A 177 22.15 -5.95 -2.63
N VAL A 178 21.16 -5.06 -2.81
CA VAL A 178 21.16 -4.02 -3.84
C VAL A 178 20.92 -2.65 -3.19
N SER A 179 21.82 -1.70 -3.41
CA SER A 179 21.66 -0.32 -2.93
C SER A 179 21.67 0.71 -4.05
N VAL A 180 20.74 1.67 -3.98
CA VAL A 180 20.68 2.84 -4.87
C VAL A 180 20.80 4.09 -4.01
N ILE A 181 21.93 4.77 -4.11
CA ILE A 181 22.30 5.86 -3.21
C ILE A 181 22.42 7.17 -4.00
N ASP A 182 21.81 8.24 -3.48
CA ASP A 182 21.87 9.60 -4.01
C ASP A 182 21.62 9.65 -5.52
N SER A 183 20.52 9.04 -5.96
CA SER A 183 20.26 8.73 -7.37
C SER A 183 18.94 9.30 -7.87
N SER A 184 18.84 9.45 -9.19
CA SER A 184 17.61 9.89 -9.87
C SER A 184 17.41 9.14 -11.18
N TRP A 185 16.16 8.88 -11.53
CA TRP A 185 15.72 8.22 -12.75
C TRP A 185 16.41 6.87 -12.89
N VAL A 186 16.26 6.02 -11.87
CA VAL A 186 16.84 4.68 -11.81
C VAL A 186 15.71 3.66 -11.74
N THR A 187 15.79 2.63 -12.58
CA THR A 187 14.86 1.50 -12.57
C THR A 187 15.62 0.22 -12.24
N ILE A 188 15.28 -0.43 -11.13
CA ILE A 188 15.69 -1.80 -10.83
C ILE A 188 14.56 -2.73 -11.25
N ARG A 189 14.87 -3.74 -12.08
CA ARG A 189 13.87 -4.68 -12.54
C ARG A 189 14.35 -6.10 -12.80
N GLY A 190 13.46 -7.08 -12.65
CA GLY A 190 13.71 -8.43 -13.16
C GLY A 190 14.83 -9.19 -12.45
N LEU A 191 15.15 -8.84 -11.20
CA LEU A 191 16.18 -9.50 -10.40
C LEU A 191 15.59 -10.51 -9.41
N GLU A 192 16.38 -11.51 -9.02
CA GLU A 192 16.21 -12.28 -7.78
C GLU A 192 17.25 -11.83 -6.76
N ILE A 193 16.81 -11.53 -5.54
CA ILE A 193 17.60 -10.90 -4.49
C ILE A 193 17.42 -11.73 -3.22
N HIS A 194 18.51 -12.33 -2.74
CA HIS A 194 18.50 -13.17 -1.56
C HIS A 194 19.25 -12.50 -0.40
N CYS A 195 18.49 -12.06 0.60
CA CYS A 195 18.99 -11.55 1.88
C CYS A 195 19.45 -12.72 2.77
N ALA A 196 20.60 -13.31 2.45
CA ALA A 196 21.11 -14.56 3.01
C ALA A 196 21.70 -14.42 4.43
N THR A 197 20.98 -13.78 5.35
CA THR A 197 21.39 -13.65 6.74
C THR A 197 20.78 -14.74 7.62
N ASP A 198 21.59 -15.28 8.52
CA ASP A 198 21.17 -16.16 9.62
C ASP A 198 21.13 -15.42 10.97
N GLN A 199 21.38 -14.11 10.96
CA GLN A 199 21.21 -13.30 12.16
C GLN A 199 19.73 -13.21 12.48
N THR A 200 19.34 -13.52 13.72
CA THR A 200 17.96 -13.36 14.17
C THR A 200 17.63 -11.89 14.40
N MET A 201 16.35 -11.54 14.26
CA MET A 201 15.86 -10.28 14.79
C MET A 201 15.98 -10.27 16.32
N TYR A 202 16.46 -9.15 16.87
CA TYR A 202 16.67 -8.94 18.30
C TYR A 202 17.64 -9.94 18.99
N PRO A 203 18.89 -10.07 18.52
CA PRO A 203 19.84 -11.08 19.00
C PRO A 203 20.36 -10.84 20.44
N ASP A 204 20.30 -9.60 20.94
CA ASP A 204 20.88 -9.20 22.23
C ASP A 204 19.98 -9.49 23.45
N LEU A 205 18.88 -10.24 23.27
CA LEU A 205 17.99 -10.64 24.36
C LEU A 205 18.40 -11.96 25.03
N ASP A 206 19.51 -12.57 24.59
CA ASP A 206 20.24 -13.57 25.38
C ASP A 206 20.95 -12.89 26.57
N GLY A 207 20.16 -12.52 27.59
CA GLY A 207 20.67 -12.12 28.92
C GLY A 207 20.39 -10.69 29.40
N VAL A 208 19.42 -9.97 28.82
CA VAL A 208 19.05 -8.62 29.29
C VAL A 208 17.69 -8.64 29.97
N ASP A 209 17.69 -8.37 31.28
CA ASP A 209 16.49 -8.11 32.08
C ASP A 209 15.63 -7.00 31.46
N ASP A 210 14.32 -7.12 31.65
CA ASP A 210 13.26 -6.22 31.20
C ASP A 210 13.64 -4.71 31.28
N PRO A 211 13.85 -4.03 30.12
CA PRO A 211 14.17 -2.61 30.07
C PRO A 211 12.97 -1.69 30.35
N SER A 212 11.79 -2.21 30.69
CA SER A 212 10.67 -1.42 31.23
C SER A 212 11.02 -0.69 32.53
N SER A 213 12.14 -1.08 33.17
CA SER A 213 12.66 -0.48 34.40
C SER A 213 13.57 0.75 34.21
N VAL A 214 14.00 1.10 32.98
CA VAL A 214 15.03 2.15 32.78
C VAL A 214 14.75 3.19 31.69
N GLY A 215 13.63 3.11 30.97
CA GLY A 215 13.20 4.23 30.11
C GLY A 215 14.16 4.59 28.94
N GLU A 216 15.01 3.66 28.51
CA GLU A 216 15.87 3.86 27.33
C GLU A 216 15.42 3.03 26.13
N VAL A 217 15.42 3.67 24.95
CA VAL A 217 15.12 3.09 23.66
C VAL A 217 16.20 2.04 23.35
N ALA A 218 15.91 0.76 23.60
CA ALA A 218 16.79 -0.33 23.17
C ALA A 218 17.16 -0.11 21.70
N ARG A 219 18.47 -0.06 21.46
CA ARG A 219 19.12 0.35 20.23
C ARG A 219 18.50 -0.37 19.03
N HIS A 220 17.92 0.39 18.10
CA HIS A 220 17.65 -0.11 16.76
C HIS A 220 18.97 -0.65 16.22
N PRO A 221 19.07 -1.91 15.77
CA PRO A 221 20.30 -2.45 15.21
C PRO A 221 20.49 -1.89 13.79
N LYS A 222 20.64 -0.57 13.64
CA LYS A 222 20.90 0.08 12.34
C LYS A 222 22.18 -0.46 11.68
N ASP A 223 23.10 -1.05 12.46
CA ASP A 223 24.39 -1.52 11.96
C ASP A 223 24.38 -2.97 11.43
N ARG A 224 23.22 -3.65 11.33
CA ARG A 224 23.18 -5.09 11.00
C ARG A 224 21.99 -5.61 10.15
N VAL A 225 21.03 -4.78 9.75
CA VAL A 225 19.89 -5.27 8.95
C VAL A 225 20.36 -5.64 7.54
N ASN A 226 19.96 -6.82 7.07
CA ASN A 226 20.22 -7.26 5.70
C ASN A 226 19.07 -6.85 4.77
N TYR A 227 19.24 -5.78 4.00
CA TYR A 227 18.20 -5.26 3.10
C TYR A 227 18.26 -5.95 1.74
N GLY A 228 17.11 -6.28 1.16
CA GLY A 228 17.06 -6.75 -0.23
C GLY A 228 17.36 -5.62 -1.20
N VAL A 229 16.48 -4.62 -1.23
CA VAL A 229 16.69 -3.38 -1.99
C VAL A 229 16.64 -2.20 -1.04
N PHE A 230 17.72 -1.44 -0.98
CA PHE A 230 17.80 -0.22 -0.17
C PHE A 230 18.02 1.00 -1.06
N VAL A 231 17.05 1.90 -1.10
CA VAL A 231 17.14 3.17 -1.81
C VAL A 231 17.24 4.30 -0.80
N HIS A 232 18.24 5.16 -0.93
CA HIS A 232 18.48 6.24 0.03
C HIS A 232 19.00 7.50 -0.64
N ASN A 233 18.37 8.63 -0.35
CA ASN A 233 18.85 9.96 -0.74
C ASN A 233 19.13 10.81 0.50
N THR A 234 20.35 11.32 0.58
CA THR A 234 20.83 12.19 1.65
C THR A 234 20.34 13.62 1.50
N ILE A 235 20.44 14.41 2.58
CA ILE A 235 20.13 15.85 2.52
C ILE A 235 21.00 16.53 1.46
N GLY A 236 20.36 17.24 0.53
CA GLY A 236 21.03 17.96 -0.57
C GLY A 236 21.16 17.15 -1.88
N SER A 237 20.75 15.89 -1.87
CA SER A 237 20.77 15.00 -3.05
C SER A 237 19.33 14.68 -3.48
N PRO A 238 18.65 15.58 -4.22
CA PRO A 238 17.25 15.36 -4.58
C PRO A 238 17.09 14.14 -5.48
N GLY A 239 16.29 13.17 -5.05
CA GLY A 239 15.95 11.98 -5.83
C GLY A 239 14.70 12.19 -6.67
N ARG A 240 14.72 11.76 -7.93
CA ARG A 240 13.55 11.80 -8.83
C ARG A 240 13.36 10.45 -9.50
N GLY A 241 12.13 10.04 -9.79
CA GLY A 241 11.86 8.92 -10.70
C GLY A 241 12.55 7.60 -10.34
N LEU A 242 12.40 7.15 -9.09
CA LEU A 242 12.99 5.90 -8.59
C LEU A 242 11.99 4.77 -8.73
N THR A 243 12.36 3.71 -9.45
CA THR A 243 11.48 2.57 -9.72
C THR A 243 12.14 1.26 -9.28
N VAL A 244 11.42 0.47 -8.48
CA VAL A 244 11.73 -0.94 -8.19
C VAL A 244 10.56 -1.76 -8.67
N GLU A 245 10.75 -2.47 -9.77
CA GLU A 245 9.65 -3.18 -10.43
C GLU A 245 9.95 -4.64 -10.72
N GLY A 246 8.97 -5.51 -10.50
CA GLY A 246 9.08 -6.89 -10.90
C GLY A 246 10.34 -7.56 -10.37
N VAL A 247 10.77 -7.33 -9.12
CA VAL A 247 11.88 -8.07 -8.46
C VAL A 247 11.36 -9.12 -7.48
N HIS A 248 12.16 -10.16 -7.25
CA HIS A 248 11.93 -11.16 -6.20
C HIS A 248 12.92 -10.90 -5.07
N VAL A 249 12.44 -10.49 -3.91
CA VAL A 249 13.26 -10.38 -2.70
C VAL A 249 12.86 -11.49 -1.74
N HIS A 250 13.84 -12.27 -1.28
CA HIS A 250 13.58 -13.27 -0.25
C HIS A 250 14.69 -13.37 0.78
N GLY A 251 14.32 -13.72 2.01
CA GLY A 251 15.25 -14.02 3.11
C GLY A 251 15.18 -15.49 3.54
N ASN A 252 15.82 -15.80 4.66
CA ASN A 252 15.83 -17.15 5.23
C ASN A 252 14.62 -17.43 6.16
N GLY A 253 13.76 -16.44 6.45
CA GLY A 253 12.58 -16.63 7.28
C GLY A 253 12.12 -15.37 8.02
N ALA A 254 10.90 -15.44 8.55
CA ALA A 254 10.24 -14.37 9.30
C ALA A 254 10.94 -13.98 10.63
N ASP A 255 11.87 -14.80 11.14
CA ASP A 255 12.62 -14.51 12.37
C ASP A 255 14.01 -13.92 12.11
N GLN A 256 14.39 -13.70 10.84
CA GLN A 256 15.73 -13.29 10.44
C GLN A 256 15.84 -11.78 10.32
N ASN A 257 17.00 -11.21 10.65
CA ASN A 257 17.34 -9.78 10.61
C ASN A 257 17.50 -9.25 9.19
N SER A 258 16.44 -9.41 8.41
CA SER A 258 16.35 -9.08 7.00
C SER A 258 15.16 -8.17 6.76
N GLU A 259 15.29 -7.29 5.79
CA GLU A 259 14.23 -6.39 5.35
C GLU A 259 14.12 -6.48 3.82
N GLY A 260 12.91 -6.36 3.29
CA GLY A 260 12.68 -6.51 1.85
C GLY A 260 13.12 -5.29 1.04
N ILE A 261 12.15 -4.47 0.63
CA ILE A 261 12.39 -3.25 -0.16
C ILE A 261 12.15 -2.03 0.72
N LEU A 262 13.15 -1.16 0.85
CA LEU A 262 13.06 0.07 1.62
C LEU A 262 13.51 1.27 0.80
N VAL A 263 12.63 2.27 0.64
CA VAL A 263 12.96 3.57 0.04
C VAL A 263 12.95 4.66 1.11
N THR A 264 14.06 5.35 1.29
CA THR A 264 14.22 6.38 2.33
C THR A 264 14.82 7.65 1.76
N ALA A 265 14.57 8.76 2.45
CA ALA A 265 15.26 10.01 2.20
C ALA A 265 15.43 10.78 3.50
N GLU A 266 16.54 11.51 3.60
CA GLU A 266 16.77 12.43 4.70
C GLU A 266 16.18 13.81 4.39
N THR A 267 15.68 14.52 5.41
CA THR A 267 15.14 15.88 5.27
C THR A 267 15.45 16.71 6.53
N THR A 268 15.23 18.02 6.49
CA THR A 268 15.43 18.90 7.65
C THR A 268 14.10 19.47 8.15
N ASP A 269 14.05 19.92 9.41
CA ASP A 269 12.87 20.56 9.99
C ASP A 269 12.41 21.81 9.20
N ASP A 270 13.34 22.49 8.52
CA ASP A 270 13.10 23.69 7.71
C ASP A 270 12.91 23.38 6.20
N ALA A 271 12.84 22.11 5.81
CA ALA A 271 12.68 21.73 4.41
C ALA A 271 11.33 22.23 3.86
N THR A 272 11.40 22.97 2.76
CA THR A 272 10.21 23.51 2.07
C THR A 272 9.77 22.66 0.89
N GLU A 273 10.58 21.68 0.50
CA GLU A 273 10.34 20.79 -0.64
C GLU A 273 10.75 19.36 -0.29
N PRO A 274 10.13 18.35 -0.93
CA PRO A 274 10.54 16.96 -0.75
C PRO A 274 11.94 16.65 -1.26
N THR A 275 12.67 15.83 -0.49
CA THR A 275 13.98 15.29 -0.90
C THR A 275 13.80 14.36 -2.10
N THR A 276 12.85 13.42 -2.02
CA THR A 276 12.61 12.45 -3.09
C THR A 276 11.18 12.54 -3.64
N ILE A 277 11.04 12.55 -4.97
CA ILE A 277 9.75 12.67 -5.67
C ILE A 277 9.65 11.63 -6.78
N GLY A 278 8.48 11.00 -6.93
CA GLY A 278 8.22 10.06 -8.01
C GLY A 278 8.87 8.71 -7.71
N ILE A 279 8.26 7.97 -6.80
CA ILE A 279 8.74 6.67 -6.32
C ILE A 279 7.71 5.63 -6.74
N THR A 280 8.14 4.60 -7.46
CA THR A 280 7.30 3.47 -7.87
C THR A 280 7.89 2.17 -7.35
N ILE A 281 7.13 1.45 -6.52
CA ILE A 281 7.43 0.08 -6.10
C ILE A 281 6.32 -0.80 -6.66
N ALA A 282 6.59 -1.49 -7.77
CA ALA A 282 5.54 -2.15 -8.55
C ALA A 282 5.79 -3.63 -8.82
N ASN A 283 4.75 -4.47 -8.70
CA ASN A 283 4.77 -5.86 -9.17
C ASN A 283 5.90 -6.71 -8.55
N ASN A 284 6.33 -6.41 -7.32
CA ASN A 284 7.40 -7.14 -6.65
C ASN A 284 6.85 -8.28 -5.80
N LEU A 285 7.59 -9.38 -5.69
CA LEU A 285 7.38 -10.41 -4.68
C LEU A 285 8.42 -10.25 -3.59
N VAL A 286 7.98 -10.00 -2.35
CA VAL A 286 8.83 -10.05 -1.16
C VAL A 286 8.34 -11.15 -0.24
N GLU A 287 9.23 -12.07 0.15
CA GLU A 287 8.83 -13.15 1.05
C GLU A 287 9.92 -13.63 2.01
N ASN A 288 9.51 -14.17 3.17
CA ASN A 288 10.43 -14.76 4.15
C ASN A 288 11.50 -13.77 4.67
N VAL A 289 11.14 -12.51 4.87
CA VAL A 289 11.98 -11.48 5.49
C VAL A 289 11.44 -11.13 6.88
N GLY A 290 12.31 -10.67 7.78
CA GLY A 290 11.90 -10.47 9.18
C GLY A 290 11.25 -9.13 9.47
N TRP A 291 11.85 -8.01 9.09
CA TRP A 291 11.33 -6.68 9.43
C TRP A 291 10.12 -6.32 8.56
N ARG A 292 10.33 -5.45 7.57
CA ARG A 292 9.30 -4.99 6.65
C ARG A 292 9.41 -5.75 5.35
N GLY A 293 8.26 -6.03 4.73
CA GLY A 293 8.22 -6.54 3.36
C GLY A 293 8.59 -5.43 2.38
N ILE A 294 7.74 -4.40 2.30
CA ILE A 294 7.95 -3.25 1.41
C ILE A 294 7.65 -1.98 2.19
N GLY A 295 8.50 -0.97 2.11
CA GLY A 295 8.28 0.22 2.90
C GLY A 295 8.97 1.47 2.41
N THR A 296 8.53 2.60 2.97
CA THR A 296 9.32 3.82 3.00
C THR A 296 9.85 4.16 4.40
N GLY A 297 10.85 5.03 4.47
CA GLY A 297 11.61 5.34 5.69
C GLY A 297 10.82 6.13 6.76
N MET A 298 10.94 5.69 8.03
CA MET A 298 10.21 6.23 9.18
C MET A 298 10.84 7.49 9.82
N GLN A 299 12.16 7.71 9.69
CA GLN A 299 12.86 8.81 10.38
C GLN A 299 13.80 9.58 9.46
N SER A 300 13.61 10.90 9.43
CA SER A 300 14.72 11.84 9.30
C SER A 300 15.34 12.10 10.66
N ILE A 301 16.62 12.44 10.67
CA ILE A 301 17.47 12.59 11.86
C ILE A 301 17.00 13.82 12.65
N ALA A 302 16.25 13.58 13.72
CA ALA A 302 15.91 14.51 14.81
C ALA A 302 14.94 15.67 14.50
N PRO A 303 13.63 15.45 14.66
CA PRO A 303 12.68 16.55 14.75
C PRO A 303 12.39 16.97 16.18
N LYS A 304 12.48 18.29 16.44
CA LYS A 304 12.09 18.88 17.73
C LYS A 304 10.60 19.14 17.88
N PHE A 305 9.81 19.04 16.80
CA PHE A 305 8.38 19.37 16.83
C PHE A 305 7.56 18.45 15.91
N ALA A 306 6.57 17.76 16.47
CA ALA A 306 5.63 16.97 15.69
C ALA A 306 4.58 17.87 15.01
N GLY A 307 4.50 17.79 13.68
CA GLY A 307 3.21 17.77 12.99
C GLY A 307 3.03 18.60 11.71
N VAL A 308 4.08 19.15 11.09
CA VAL A 308 3.94 19.33 9.64
C VAL A 308 4.09 17.93 9.05
N PRO A 309 3.17 17.44 8.19
CA PRO A 309 3.38 16.13 7.59
C PRO A 309 4.71 16.17 6.83
N TRP A 310 5.61 15.27 7.25
CA TRP A 310 7.02 15.25 6.90
C TRP A 310 7.13 14.95 5.41
N GLN A 311 7.44 15.95 4.59
CA GLN A 311 7.43 15.80 3.14
C GLN A 311 8.73 15.18 2.61
N ALA A 312 9.40 14.27 3.32
CA ALA A 312 10.65 13.69 2.80
C ALA A 312 10.43 13.02 1.42
N LEU A 313 9.25 12.45 1.24
CA LEU A 313 8.84 11.71 0.05
C LEU A 313 7.53 12.28 -0.51
N ARG A 314 7.41 12.34 -1.84
CA ARG A 314 6.17 12.70 -2.54
C ARG A 314 5.97 11.85 -3.80
N ASP A 315 4.72 11.67 -4.20
CA ASP A 315 4.32 10.90 -5.39
C ASP A 315 4.80 9.45 -5.29
N VAL A 316 4.29 8.75 -4.27
CA VAL A 316 4.67 7.37 -3.93
C VAL A 316 3.59 6.42 -4.40
N VAL A 317 3.94 5.52 -5.32
CA VAL A 317 3.06 4.47 -5.83
C VAL A 317 3.61 3.11 -5.41
N ILE A 318 2.85 2.39 -4.56
CA ILE A 318 3.13 1.01 -4.16
C ILE A 318 2.01 0.16 -4.74
N GLN A 319 2.27 -0.52 -5.86
CA GLN A 319 1.21 -1.21 -6.59
C GLN A 319 1.54 -2.63 -7.06
N GLY A 320 0.53 -3.50 -7.05
CA GLY A 320 0.66 -4.85 -7.63
C GLY A 320 1.63 -5.76 -6.89
N ASN A 321 2.12 -5.38 -5.70
CA ASN A 321 3.13 -6.16 -4.98
C ASN A 321 2.52 -7.27 -4.13
N ALA A 322 3.31 -8.29 -3.80
CA ALA A 322 2.99 -9.29 -2.80
C ALA A 322 4.05 -9.33 -1.69
N ALA A 323 3.63 -9.17 -0.44
CA ALA A 323 4.45 -9.36 0.75
C ALA A 323 3.96 -10.58 1.54
N ARG A 324 4.79 -11.62 1.68
CA ARG A 324 4.39 -12.92 2.24
C ARG A 324 5.32 -13.45 3.30
N LEU A 325 4.77 -14.03 4.36
CA LEU A 325 5.59 -14.58 5.45
C LEU A 325 6.61 -13.56 5.97
N ILE A 326 6.10 -12.40 6.34
CA ILE A 326 6.91 -11.29 6.84
C ILE A 326 6.89 -11.33 8.37
N GLY A 327 8.05 -11.15 9.01
CA GLY A 327 8.14 -11.20 10.46
C GLY A 327 7.37 -10.09 11.17
N LEU A 328 7.46 -8.86 10.70
CA LEU A 328 6.76 -7.71 11.28
C LEU A 328 5.84 -7.06 10.25
N GLN A 329 6.14 -5.87 9.73
CA GLN A 329 5.17 -5.12 8.94
C GLN A 329 5.09 -5.64 7.49
N GLY A 330 3.89 -5.71 6.94
CA GLY A 330 3.69 -6.11 5.55
C GLY A 330 4.22 -5.08 4.55
N ILE A 331 3.38 -4.11 4.22
CA ILE A 331 3.65 -3.04 3.26
C ILE A 331 3.30 -1.70 3.92
N CYS A 332 4.22 -0.74 3.92
CA CYS A 332 4.02 0.54 4.62
C CYS A 332 4.43 1.76 3.80
N ALA A 333 3.77 2.89 4.05
CA ALA A 333 4.17 4.19 3.51
C ALA A 333 4.33 5.17 4.67
N PHE A 334 5.56 5.59 4.93
CA PHE A 334 5.91 6.50 6.01
C PHE A 334 6.42 7.82 5.46
N ASN A 335 6.02 8.94 6.10
CA ASN A 335 6.49 10.30 5.80
C ASN A 335 6.39 10.66 4.31
N ALA A 336 5.22 10.39 3.72
CA ALA A 336 5.00 10.54 2.30
C ALA A 336 3.71 11.31 1.99
N HIS A 337 3.75 12.12 0.93
CA HIS A 337 2.59 12.82 0.38
C HIS A 337 2.21 12.25 -0.99
N SER A 338 0.92 12.28 -1.32
CA SER A 338 0.40 11.77 -2.60
C SER A 338 0.76 10.30 -2.76
N VAL A 339 0.16 9.48 -1.89
CA VAL A 339 0.47 8.05 -1.75
C VAL A 339 -0.65 7.22 -2.36
N VAL A 340 -0.28 6.26 -3.19
CA VAL A 340 -1.20 5.27 -3.75
C VAL A 340 -0.71 3.88 -3.39
N MET A 341 -1.53 3.14 -2.64
CA MET A 341 -1.33 1.73 -2.30
C MET A 341 -2.42 0.92 -2.99
N ARG A 342 -2.13 0.31 -4.15
CA ARG A 342 -3.17 -0.37 -4.93
C ARG A 342 -2.82 -1.78 -5.36
N ARG A 343 -3.80 -2.68 -5.37
CA ARG A 343 -3.63 -4.05 -5.88
C ARG A 343 -2.48 -4.83 -5.22
N ASN A 344 -2.19 -4.52 -3.96
CA ASN A 344 -1.18 -5.25 -3.20
C ASN A 344 -1.82 -6.41 -2.43
N LEU A 345 -1.05 -7.50 -2.32
CA LEU A 345 -1.35 -8.64 -1.46
C LEU A 345 -0.42 -8.63 -0.26
N VAL A 346 -0.99 -8.67 0.94
CA VAL A 346 -0.27 -9.02 2.15
C VAL A 346 -0.85 -10.34 2.68
N ASP A 347 -0.04 -11.40 2.66
CA ASP A 347 -0.42 -12.74 3.13
C ASP A 347 0.56 -13.18 4.21
N ARG A 348 0.08 -13.24 5.45
CA ARG A 348 0.87 -13.67 6.62
C ARG A 348 2.07 -12.75 6.91
N ALA A 349 1.81 -11.48 7.19
CA ALA A 349 2.76 -10.59 7.86
C ALA A 349 2.54 -10.54 9.37
N GLY A 350 3.52 -10.04 10.12
CA GLY A 350 3.54 -10.07 11.57
C GLY A 350 3.87 -11.45 12.14
N TRP A 351 4.50 -12.34 11.37
CA TRP A 351 4.73 -13.74 11.71
C TRP A 351 5.97 -14.04 12.57
N TYR A 352 6.64 -13.01 13.09
CA TYR A 352 7.76 -13.16 14.01
C TYR A 352 7.31 -13.97 15.24
N ARG A 353 8.08 -15.02 15.56
CA ARG A 353 7.79 -15.94 16.69
C ARG A 353 8.79 -15.81 17.83
N GLY A 354 9.77 -14.93 17.71
CA GLY A 354 10.70 -14.62 18.79
C GLY A 354 10.10 -13.69 19.85
N VAL A 355 10.98 -13.06 20.62
CA VAL A 355 10.66 -12.12 21.70
C VAL A 355 11.37 -10.79 21.47
N GLY A 356 10.85 -9.70 22.03
CA GLY A 356 11.51 -8.40 21.98
C GLY A 356 10.97 -7.41 20.95
N ALA A 357 10.07 -7.84 20.07
CA ALA A 357 9.29 -6.94 19.25
C ALA A 357 8.49 -5.98 20.16
N LYS A 358 8.55 -4.68 19.87
CA LYS A 358 8.01 -3.62 20.73
C LYS A 358 6.72 -2.98 20.21
N TRP A 359 6.51 -3.02 18.91
CA TRP A 359 5.42 -2.34 18.21
C TRP A 359 4.66 -3.37 17.41
N GLY A 360 3.33 -3.29 17.43
CA GLY A 360 2.51 -4.23 16.71
C GLY A 360 2.65 -4.05 15.19
N PRO A 361 2.48 -5.13 14.42
CA PRO A 361 2.54 -5.07 12.96
C PRO A 361 1.15 -4.79 12.36
N ALA A 362 1.15 -4.05 11.26
CA ALA A 362 0.01 -3.91 10.36
C ALA A 362 0.34 -4.47 8.98
N GLY A 363 -0.70 -4.87 8.24
CA GLY A 363 -0.56 -5.39 6.89
C GLY A 363 -0.26 -4.29 5.89
N LEU A 364 -1.19 -3.35 5.71
CA LEU A 364 -1.01 -2.13 4.92
C LEU A 364 -1.20 -0.90 5.79
N TRP A 365 -0.22 0.01 5.83
CA TRP A 365 -0.39 1.19 6.67
C TRP A 365 0.39 2.44 6.22
N PRO A 366 -0.31 3.58 6.04
CA PRO A 366 0.29 4.90 6.04
C PRO A 366 0.58 5.37 7.47
N TRP A 367 1.77 5.91 7.70
CA TRP A 367 2.13 6.61 8.94
C TRP A 367 2.69 7.99 8.61
N SER A 368 2.11 9.02 9.21
CA SER A 368 2.45 10.42 8.94
C SER A 368 2.39 10.79 7.45
N CYS A 369 1.28 10.42 6.79
CA CYS A 369 1.07 10.66 5.36
C CYS A 369 -0.06 11.67 5.06
N ALA A 370 -0.07 12.20 3.85
CA ALA A 370 -1.18 13.02 3.35
C ALA A 370 -1.55 12.64 1.91
N ASP A 371 -2.81 12.83 1.55
CA ASP A 371 -3.36 12.52 0.22
C ASP A 371 -3.12 11.06 -0.14
N VAL A 372 -3.75 10.15 0.63
CA VAL A 372 -3.52 8.70 0.55
C VAL A 372 -4.72 7.99 -0.04
N VAL A 373 -4.48 7.11 -1.01
CA VAL A 373 -5.47 6.19 -1.57
C VAL A 373 -5.02 4.74 -1.37
N ILE A 374 -5.84 3.94 -0.70
CA ILE A 374 -5.64 2.51 -0.48
C ILE A 374 -6.80 1.77 -1.16
N GLU A 375 -6.54 1.11 -2.29
CA GLU A 375 -7.59 0.50 -3.11
C GLU A 375 -7.25 -0.84 -3.76
N TYR A 376 -8.25 -1.71 -3.91
CA TYR A 376 -8.11 -3.00 -4.60
C TYR A 376 -7.09 -3.95 -3.96
N ASN A 377 -6.76 -3.77 -2.68
CA ASN A 377 -5.81 -4.62 -1.98
C ASN A 377 -6.48 -5.80 -1.28
N GLU A 378 -5.70 -6.84 -1.00
CA GLU A 378 -6.09 -7.94 -0.13
C GLU A 378 -5.08 -8.08 1.02
N VAL A 379 -5.57 -8.11 2.26
CA VAL A 379 -4.74 -8.31 3.45
C VAL A 379 -5.29 -9.44 4.29
N THR A 380 -4.45 -10.45 4.52
CA THR A 380 -4.86 -11.66 5.21
C THR A 380 -3.80 -12.32 6.07
N GLY A 381 -4.26 -13.04 7.09
CA GLY A 381 -3.42 -13.92 7.89
C GLY A 381 -2.42 -13.18 8.78
N MET A 382 -2.67 -11.91 9.10
CA MET A 382 -1.82 -11.15 10.00
C MET A 382 -1.68 -11.83 11.37
N PHE A 383 -0.47 -11.82 11.91
CA PHE A 383 -0.16 -12.19 13.30
C PHE A 383 0.43 -10.96 14.02
N ASP A 384 0.51 -10.98 15.35
CA ASP A 384 0.89 -9.81 16.17
C ASP A 384 2.41 -9.69 16.42
N GLY A 385 3.22 -10.53 15.79
CA GLY A 385 4.67 -10.58 16.02
C GLY A 385 5.04 -10.91 17.48
N ASN A 386 4.16 -11.61 18.21
CA ASN A 386 4.25 -11.85 19.66
C ASN A 386 4.24 -10.58 20.53
N THR A 387 3.70 -9.47 20.02
CA THR A 387 3.60 -8.21 20.77
C THR A 387 2.33 -8.09 21.60
N GLY A 388 1.29 -8.87 21.28
CA GLY A 388 -0.06 -8.68 21.81
C GLY A 388 -0.80 -7.46 21.23
N ALA A 389 -0.25 -6.80 20.21
CA ALA A 389 -0.77 -5.57 19.63
C ALA A 389 -1.03 -5.67 18.12
N ASP A 390 -1.98 -4.85 17.67
CA ASP A 390 -2.32 -4.52 16.29
C ASP A 390 -2.75 -5.72 15.42
N ALA A 391 -1.82 -6.38 14.73
CA ALA A 391 -2.09 -7.49 13.79
C ALA A 391 -3.23 -7.18 12.79
N THR A 392 -3.41 -5.91 12.48
CA THR A 392 -4.53 -5.40 11.69
C THR A 392 -4.28 -5.57 10.19
N GLY A 393 -5.36 -5.68 9.42
CA GLY A 393 -5.29 -5.67 7.97
C GLY A 393 -4.77 -4.34 7.43
N ILE A 394 -5.59 -3.30 7.51
CA ILE A 394 -5.23 -1.92 7.11
C ILE A 394 -5.20 -1.03 8.36
N ASP A 395 -4.17 -0.21 8.52
CA ASP A 395 -4.06 0.78 9.59
C ASP A 395 -3.90 2.19 9.02
N ILE A 396 -4.90 3.05 9.24
CA ILE A 396 -4.75 4.49 9.01
C ILE A 396 -4.07 5.07 10.24
N ASP A 397 -2.74 4.99 10.25
CA ASP A 397 -1.94 5.29 11.44
C ASP A 397 -1.72 6.81 11.61
N TRP A 398 -1.09 7.17 12.72
CA TRP A 398 -0.95 8.51 13.25
C TRP A 398 -0.51 9.53 12.25
N ASN A 399 -0.96 10.76 12.49
CA ASN A 399 -0.55 11.92 11.71
C ASN A 399 -0.86 11.77 10.22
N SER A 400 -1.79 10.88 9.88
CA SER A 400 -2.29 10.70 8.53
C SER A 400 -3.56 11.51 8.29
N ARG A 401 -3.67 12.10 7.10
CA ARG A 401 -4.83 12.89 6.71
C ARG A 401 -5.19 12.73 5.24
N ASP A 402 -6.44 13.02 4.92
CA ASP A 402 -6.96 12.95 3.54
C ASP A 402 -6.75 11.52 2.99
N VAL A 403 -7.24 10.54 3.74
CA VAL A 403 -7.04 9.10 3.46
C VAL A 403 -8.33 8.48 2.96
N ILE A 404 -8.28 7.81 1.80
CA ILE A 404 -9.40 7.05 1.24
C ILE A 404 -9.01 5.57 1.21
N VAL A 405 -9.75 4.74 1.92
CA VAL A 405 -9.63 3.28 1.94
C VAL A 405 -10.86 2.69 1.29
N HIS A 406 -10.74 2.23 0.05
CA HIS A 406 -11.90 1.69 -0.66
C HIS A 406 -11.66 0.48 -1.55
N ASN A 407 -12.68 -0.35 -1.72
CA ASN A 407 -12.60 -1.55 -2.53
C ASN A 407 -11.44 -2.47 -2.09
N ASN A 408 -11.23 -2.70 -0.80
CA ASN A 408 -10.25 -3.66 -0.29
C ASN A 408 -10.94 -4.87 0.35
N HIS A 409 -10.19 -5.96 0.50
CA HIS A 409 -10.61 -7.14 1.25
C HIS A 409 -9.66 -7.42 2.40
N CYS A 410 -10.14 -7.28 3.63
CA CYS A 410 -9.38 -7.59 4.84
C CYS A 410 -9.98 -8.80 5.53
N TYR A 411 -9.26 -9.91 5.58
CA TYR A 411 -9.82 -11.15 6.11
C TYR A 411 -8.85 -12.07 6.82
N ALA A 412 -9.37 -12.85 7.78
CA ALA A 412 -8.61 -13.83 8.55
C ALA A 412 -7.37 -13.26 9.27
N ASN A 413 -7.39 -11.97 9.61
CA ASN A 413 -6.35 -11.32 10.41
C ASN A 413 -6.54 -11.63 11.91
N MET A 414 -5.45 -11.73 12.67
CA MET A 414 -5.54 -11.87 14.13
C MET A 414 -6.10 -10.61 14.80
N GLY A 415 -5.79 -9.44 14.26
CA GLY A 415 -6.37 -8.17 14.65
C GLY A 415 -7.64 -7.83 13.87
N CYS A 416 -7.98 -6.55 13.91
CA CYS A 416 -9.11 -5.97 13.19
C CYS A 416 -8.87 -6.02 11.67
N GLY A 417 -9.93 -5.86 10.88
CA GLY A 417 -9.81 -5.76 9.43
C GLY A 417 -9.21 -4.42 9.00
N ILE A 418 -9.83 -3.33 9.45
CA ILE A 418 -9.37 -1.95 9.20
C ILE A 418 -9.37 -1.21 10.52
N VAL A 419 -8.30 -0.46 10.80
CA VAL A 419 -8.22 0.43 11.95
C VAL A 419 -7.83 1.85 11.59
N THR A 420 -8.13 2.77 12.50
CA THR A 420 -7.52 4.09 12.51
C THR A 420 -6.77 4.29 13.81
N MET A 421 -5.64 5.00 13.75
CA MET A 421 -4.94 5.54 14.90
C MET A 421 -4.79 7.06 14.72
N SER A 422 -5.49 7.87 15.50
CA SER A 422 -5.48 9.35 15.46
C SER A 422 -5.29 9.95 14.05
N CYS A 423 -6.39 10.13 13.33
CA CYS A 423 -6.39 10.56 11.94
C CYS A 423 -7.41 11.67 11.66
N LEU A 424 -7.24 12.33 10.51
CA LEU A 424 -8.04 13.49 10.10
C LEU A 424 -8.53 13.36 8.67
N ARG A 425 -9.83 13.56 8.42
CA ARG A 425 -10.42 13.51 7.07
C ARG A 425 -10.18 12.17 6.38
N GLY A 426 -10.76 11.12 6.94
CA GLY A 426 -10.67 9.75 6.43
C GLY A 426 -11.98 9.28 5.79
N THR A 427 -11.90 8.42 4.79
CA THR A 427 -13.06 7.68 4.26
C THR A 427 -12.74 6.20 4.17
N ILE A 428 -13.55 5.35 4.78
CA ILE A 428 -13.48 3.90 4.71
C ILE A 428 -14.75 3.42 4.02
N GLU A 429 -14.67 3.00 2.76
CA GLU A 429 -15.86 2.68 1.97
C GLU A 429 -15.75 1.52 0.98
N ARG A 430 -16.86 0.81 0.72
CA ARG A 430 -16.89 -0.29 -0.27
C ARG A 430 -15.85 -1.39 -0.01
N ASN A 431 -15.40 -1.54 1.24
CA ASN A 431 -14.52 -2.64 1.63
C ASN A 431 -15.35 -3.87 1.98
N ARG A 432 -14.77 -5.05 1.74
CA ARG A 432 -15.27 -6.30 2.30
C ARG A 432 -14.38 -6.69 3.48
N ILE A 433 -15.02 -6.96 4.62
CA ILE A 433 -14.30 -7.24 5.86
C ILE A 433 -14.97 -8.44 6.52
N ASP A 434 -14.24 -9.56 6.60
CA ASP A 434 -14.78 -10.83 7.08
C ASP A 434 -13.70 -11.71 7.71
N GLY A 435 -14.05 -12.64 8.59
CA GLY A 435 -13.14 -13.65 9.11
C GLY A 435 -12.04 -13.16 10.06
N ASN A 436 -11.90 -11.86 10.31
CA ASN A 436 -10.89 -11.32 11.22
C ASN A 436 -11.25 -11.65 12.67
N LEU A 437 -10.23 -11.99 13.47
CA LEU A 437 -10.42 -12.38 14.86
C LEU A 437 -10.66 -11.17 15.76
N ALA A 438 -10.04 -10.01 15.46
CA ALA A 438 -10.12 -8.79 16.27
C ALA A 438 -9.80 -9.03 17.77
N LYS A 439 -8.71 -9.76 18.06
CA LYS A 439 -8.36 -10.22 19.42
C LYS A 439 -7.19 -9.48 20.07
N VAL A 440 -6.83 -8.32 19.55
CA VAL A 440 -5.72 -7.50 20.05
C VAL A 440 -6.22 -6.23 20.74
N ASN A 441 -5.29 -5.38 21.18
CA ASN A 441 -5.48 -4.15 21.93
C ASN A 441 -6.41 -3.08 21.33
N ILE A 442 -6.76 -3.12 20.04
CA ILE A 442 -7.59 -2.08 19.37
C ILE A 442 -9.10 -2.43 19.38
N GLY A 443 -9.49 -3.40 20.22
CA GLY A 443 -10.90 -3.77 20.41
C GLY A 443 -11.41 -4.79 19.37
N PRO A 444 -12.68 -5.21 19.52
CA PRO A 444 -13.23 -6.35 18.79
C PRO A 444 -13.79 -6.02 17.39
N GLY A 445 -13.62 -4.80 16.89
CA GLY A 445 -14.21 -4.36 15.63
C GLY A 445 -13.58 -4.99 14.39
N GLN A 446 -14.41 -5.42 13.43
CA GLN A 446 -13.97 -5.63 12.05
C GLN A 446 -13.44 -4.31 11.47
N ILE A 447 -14.09 -3.20 11.81
CA ILE A 447 -13.55 -1.84 11.74
C ILE A 447 -13.38 -1.32 13.16
N ALA A 448 -12.18 -0.90 13.55
CA ALA A 448 -11.94 -0.30 14.85
C ALA A 448 -11.34 1.10 14.73
N LEU A 449 -11.93 2.07 15.43
CA LEU A 449 -11.38 3.42 15.49
C LEU A 449 -10.67 3.59 16.83
N CYS A 450 -9.46 4.12 16.81
CA CYS A 450 -8.82 4.57 18.04
C CYS A 450 -8.06 5.89 17.86
N ASP A 451 -7.85 6.57 18.97
CA ASP A 451 -7.16 7.86 19.03
C ASP A 451 -5.73 7.74 19.58
N PHE A 452 -5.15 6.54 19.58
CA PHE A 452 -3.78 6.36 20.04
C PHE A 452 -2.85 7.35 19.32
N GLN A 453 -1.94 8.01 20.04
CA GLN A 453 -0.82 8.78 19.49
C GLN A 453 0.24 9.05 20.57
N THR A 454 1.53 8.93 20.25
CA THR A 454 2.62 9.32 21.16
C THR A 454 3.26 10.67 20.82
N ALA A 455 2.85 11.30 19.71
CA ALA A 455 3.37 12.59 19.29
C ALA A 455 2.80 13.73 20.15
N SER A 456 3.56 14.81 20.33
CA SER A 456 3.06 16.03 20.97
C SER A 456 3.62 17.25 20.24
N GLY A 457 2.79 18.28 20.07
CA GLY A 457 3.19 19.49 19.32
C GLY A 457 2.02 20.24 18.71
N PRO A 458 2.25 21.47 18.21
CA PRO A 458 1.20 22.36 17.69
C PRO A 458 0.53 21.85 16.40
N HIS A 459 1.08 20.81 15.79
CA HIS A 459 0.59 20.29 14.53
C HIS A 459 0.26 18.78 14.59
N ALA A 460 0.34 18.15 15.77
CA ALA A 460 -0.03 16.75 15.93
C ALA A 460 -1.51 16.56 15.60
N ILE A 461 -1.82 15.59 14.73
CA ILE A 461 -3.18 15.11 14.56
C ILE A 461 -3.52 14.25 15.77
N THR A 462 -4.58 14.63 16.46
CA THR A 462 -5.02 14.05 17.72
C THR A 462 -6.51 13.74 17.61
N GLY A 463 -6.93 12.62 18.19
CA GLY A 463 -8.31 12.16 18.08
C GLY A 463 -8.64 11.61 16.69
N VAL A 464 -9.90 11.20 16.52
CA VAL A 464 -10.45 10.75 15.23
C VAL A 464 -11.42 11.82 14.74
N THR A 465 -11.06 12.54 13.67
CA THR A 465 -11.83 13.70 13.20
C THR A 465 -12.21 13.59 11.71
N ASP A 466 -13.48 13.84 11.42
CA ASP A 466 -14.04 13.84 10.06
C ASP A 466 -13.77 12.52 9.32
N VAL A 467 -14.10 11.41 9.97
CA VAL A 467 -13.97 10.06 9.40
C VAL A 467 -15.34 9.53 9.00
N ALA A 468 -15.51 9.24 7.71
CA ALA A 468 -16.71 8.63 7.16
C ALA A 468 -16.49 7.14 6.89
N ILE A 469 -17.24 6.27 7.57
CA ILE A 469 -17.26 4.82 7.33
C ILE A 469 -18.59 4.48 6.67
N ARG A 470 -18.56 4.14 5.38
CA ARG A 470 -19.79 3.96 4.61
C ARG A 470 -19.77 2.90 3.53
N ASP A 471 -20.92 2.32 3.24
CA ASP A 471 -21.08 1.36 2.13
C ASP A 471 -20.10 0.17 2.20
N ASN A 472 -19.63 -0.19 3.40
CA ASN A 472 -18.82 -1.38 3.60
C ASN A 472 -19.72 -2.61 3.77
N LEU A 473 -19.23 -3.76 3.32
CA LEU A 473 -19.77 -5.07 3.68
C LEU A 473 -18.95 -5.63 4.83
N ILE A 474 -19.58 -5.72 6.00
CA ILE A 474 -18.96 -6.19 7.24
C ILE A 474 -19.65 -7.48 7.65
N ILE A 475 -18.90 -8.58 7.61
CA ILE A 475 -19.42 -9.91 7.90
C ILE A 475 -18.88 -10.34 9.26
N LEU A 476 -19.79 -10.60 10.18
CA LEU A 476 -19.47 -11.12 11.50
C LEU A 476 -19.65 -12.64 11.44
N ASP A 477 -18.54 -13.35 11.21
CA ASP A 477 -18.46 -14.82 11.14
C ASP A 477 -17.48 -15.40 12.17
N ARG A 478 -16.99 -14.56 13.11
CA ARG A 478 -16.09 -14.94 14.21
C ARG A 478 -16.70 -14.62 15.56
N ASP A 479 -16.32 -15.41 16.56
CA ASP A 479 -16.75 -15.21 17.95
C ASP A 479 -16.22 -13.90 18.53
N ASN A 480 -17.08 -13.18 19.25
CA ASN A 480 -16.77 -11.92 19.95
C ASN A 480 -16.22 -10.79 19.07
N SER A 481 -16.48 -10.80 17.77
CA SER A 481 -16.20 -9.64 16.91
C SER A 481 -17.43 -8.74 16.75
N THR A 482 -17.21 -7.45 16.55
CA THR A 482 -18.27 -6.46 16.27
C THR A 482 -18.07 -5.81 14.91
N ALA A 483 -19.10 -5.14 14.38
CA ALA A 483 -18.94 -4.45 13.09
C ALA A 483 -18.08 -3.19 13.23
N LEU A 484 -18.37 -2.38 14.27
CA LEU A 484 -17.61 -1.20 14.62
C LEU A 484 -17.25 -1.24 16.11
N SER A 485 -15.99 -0.94 16.41
CA SER A 485 -15.58 -0.59 17.77
C SER A 485 -14.86 0.76 17.83
N THR A 486 -14.94 1.43 18.97
CA THR A 486 -14.15 2.63 19.26
C THR A 486 -13.35 2.44 20.55
N VAL A 487 -12.11 2.88 20.55
CA VAL A 487 -11.20 2.74 21.70
C VAL A 487 -10.54 4.08 22.00
N HIS A 488 -10.68 4.55 23.24
CA HIS A 488 -9.99 5.73 23.73
C HIS A 488 -8.68 5.30 24.40
N ILE A 489 -7.55 5.83 23.94
CA ILE A 489 -6.21 5.49 24.41
C ILE A 489 -5.44 6.74 24.83
N SER A 490 -5.53 7.85 24.09
CA SER A 490 -4.69 9.03 24.31
C SER A 490 -5.44 10.26 24.80
N GLU A 491 -4.82 11.01 25.70
CA GLU A 491 -5.29 12.33 26.15
C GLU A 491 -5.13 13.35 25.00
N GLY A 492 -6.19 14.06 24.61
CA GLY A 492 -6.13 15.00 23.48
C GLY A 492 -7.53 15.45 23.00
N PRO A 493 -7.62 16.38 22.01
CA PRO A 493 -8.90 16.90 21.54
C PRO A 493 -9.83 15.83 20.95
N GLU A 494 -11.10 16.22 20.91
CA GLU A 494 -12.30 15.39 20.79
C GLU A 494 -12.42 14.60 19.49
N TRP A 495 -13.01 13.41 19.61
CA TRP A 495 -13.68 12.71 18.52
C TRP A 495 -14.77 13.58 17.92
N LYS A 496 -14.69 13.82 16.62
CA LYS A 496 -15.59 14.78 15.96
C LYS A 496 -15.92 14.35 14.55
N ASP A 497 -17.16 14.60 14.14
CA ASP A 497 -17.58 14.42 12.74
C ASP A 497 -17.37 12.97 12.24
N VAL A 498 -17.40 11.99 13.15
CA VAL A 498 -17.29 10.55 12.82
C VAL A 498 -18.66 10.00 12.47
N ARG A 499 -18.76 9.35 11.30
CA ARG A 499 -20.04 8.93 10.71
C ARG A 499 -19.96 7.48 10.25
N PHE A 500 -20.93 6.66 10.64
CA PHE A 500 -21.06 5.26 10.24
C PHE A 500 -22.40 5.06 9.51
N THR A 501 -22.39 5.11 8.17
CA THR A 501 -23.63 5.14 7.38
C THR A 501 -23.66 4.19 6.21
N ASP A 502 -24.84 3.74 5.80
CA ASP A 502 -25.03 2.95 4.57
C ASP A 502 -24.28 1.59 4.55
N ASN A 503 -23.73 1.14 5.68
CA ASN A 503 -22.99 -0.12 5.77
C ASN A 503 -23.95 -1.31 5.79
N ARG A 504 -23.48 -2.44 5.25
CA ARG A 504 -24.16 -3.74 5.31
C ARG A 504 -23.46 -4.59 6.36
N VAL A 505 -24.17 -4.97 7.41
CA VAL A 505 -23.64 -5.78 8.51
C VAL A 505 -24.38 -7.11 8.54
N VAL A 506 -23.64 -8.21 8.43
CA VAL A 506 -24.19 -9.57 8.34
C VAL A 506 -23.79 -10.36 9.59
N PHE A 507 -24.78 -10.88 10.30
CA PHE A 507 -24.64 -11.71 11.50
C PHE A 507 -24.85 -13.19 11.16
N PHE A 508 -24.09 -14.07 11.81
CA PHE A 508 -24.29 -15.50 11.70
C PHE A 508 -24.51 -16.18 13.05
N ASP A 509 -25.59 -16.96 13.17
CA ASP A 509 -26.00 -17.64 14.40
C ASP A 509 -24.95 -18.59 14.99
N HIS A 510 -24.07 -19.12 14.14
CA HIS A 510 -23.04 -20.07 14.57
C HIS A 510 -21.92 -19.39 15.37
N ALA A 511 -21.82 -18.08 15.31
CA ALA A 511 -20.77 -17.32 15.95
C ALA A 511 -21.33 -16.52 17.14
N ARG A 512 -20.72 -16.72 18.31
CA ARG A 512 -21.28 -16.29 19.59
C ARG A 512 -20.79 -14.90 19.96
N GLY A 513 -21.66 -14.12 20.63
CA GLY A 513 -21.29 -12.82 21.19
C GLY A 513 -20.97 -11.76 20.14
N GLN A 514 -21.56 -11.89 18.95
CA GLN A 514 -21.45 -10.89 17.89
C GLN A 514 -22.39 -9.74 18.14
N TYR A 515 -21.91 -8.51 17.95
CA TYR A 515 -22.69 -7.30 18.18
C TYR A 515 -22.46 -6.31 17.04
N ALA A 516 -23.41 -5.40 16.83
CA ALA A 516 -23.24 -4.35 15.84
C ALA A 516 -22.11 -3.40 16.27
N TYR A 517 -22.16 -2.95 17.53
CA TYR A 517 -21.35 -1.83 18.01
C TYR A 517 -20.75 -2.11 19.39
N ASP A 518 -19.48 -1.74 19.57
CA ASP A 518 -18.80 -1.65 20.87
C ASP A 518 -18.11 -0.30 21.01
N LEU A 519 -18.83 0.67 21.61
CA LEU A 519 -18.38 2.06 21.69
C LEU A 519 -17.94 2.41 23.10
N GLN A 520 -16.64 2.63 23.29
CA GLN A 520 -16.08 2.98 24.59
C GLN A 520 -16.45 4.41 25.03
N GLU A 521 -16.42 4.63 26.35
CA GLU A 521 -16.51 5.97 26.94
C GLU A 521 -15.46 6.92 26.32
N GLN A 522 -15.77 8.21 26.31
CA GLN A 522 -14.90 9.28 25.80
C GLN A 522 -14.61 9.25 24.29
N THR A 523 -15.15 8.27 23.57
CA THR A 523 -15.20 8.26 22.09
C THR A 523 -16.54 8.82 21.58
N SER A 524 -16.59 9.23 20.32
CA SER A 524 -17.82 9.73 19.70
C SER A 524 -17.98 9.26 18.26
N VAL A 525 -19.14 8.69 17.94
CA VAL A 525 -19.65 8.52 16.58
C VAL A 525 -20.94 9.32 16.51
N GLU A 526 -20.89 10.45 15.80
CA GLU A 526 -21.96 11.45 15.83
C GLU A 526 -23.16 11.08 14.96
N GLN A 527 -22.93 10.26 13.92
CA GLN A 527 -23.98 9.84 13.02
C GLN A 527 -23.93 8.34 12.75
N PHE A 528 -25.04 7.67 13.06
CA PHE A 528 -25.41 6.40 12.46
C PHE A 528 -26.59 6.64 11.54
N ALA A 529 -26.54 6.12 10.30
CA ALA A 529 -27.67 6.26 9.39
C ALA A 529 -27.69 5.19 8.29
N ARG A 530 -28.88 4.71 7.93
CA ARG A 530 -29.13 3.83 6.77
C ARG A 530 -28.27 2.57 6.74
N ASN A 531 -27.79 2.11 7.90
CA ASN A 531 -27.11 0.84 8.00
C ASN A 531 -28.14 -0.30 7.86
N ARG A 532 -27.75 -1.35 7.14
CA ARG A 532 -28.60 -2.51 6.88
C ARG A 532 -28.02 -3.73 7.57
N PHE A 533 -28.78 -4.28 8.51
CA PHE A 533 -28.42 -5.44 9.29
C PHE A 533 -29.13 -6.69 8.76
N TYR A 534 -28.40 -7.80 8.68
CA TYR A 534 -28.92 -9.09 8.23
C TYR A 534 -28.58 -10.18 9.25
N GLY A 535 -29.57 -10.91 9.73
CA GLY A 535 -29.40 -11.98 10.72
C GLY A 535 -30.64 -12.85 10.84
N CYS A 536 -30.61 -13.89 11.68
CA CYS A 536 -31.79 -14.75 11.89
C CYS A 536 -33.00 -13.96 12.41
N ASP A 537 -32.77 -13.07 13.38
CA ASP A 537 -33.73 -12.19 13.98
C ASP A 537 -33.03 -10.98 14.64
N GLN A 538 -33.83 -10.03 15.11
CA GLN A 538 -33.35 -8.78 15.71
C GLN A 538 -32.64 -8.98 17.06
N ASP A 539 -32.75 -10.13 17.71
CA ASP A 539 -32.02 -10.42 18.95
C ASP A 539 -30.52 -10.60 18.69
N GLY A 540 -30.12 -10.84 17.43
CA GLY A 540 -28.73 -10.80 16.99
C GLY A 540 -28.11 -9.38 17.03
N PHE A 541 -28.93 -8.33 17.05
CA PHE A 541 -28.41 -6.97 17.18
C PHE A 541 -28.17 -6.60 18.64
N ARG A 542 -26.98 -6.06 18.91
CA ARG A 542 -26.65 -5.41 20.18
C ARG A 542 -25.70 -4.25 19.94
N ALA A 543 -25.85 -3.20 20.75
CA ALA A 543 -24.93 -2.08 20.83
C ALA A 543 -24.46 -1.92 22.28
N GLU A 544 -23.16 -2.02 22.50
CA GLU A 544 -22.53 -1.65 23.75
C GLU A 544 -22.13 -0.18 23.69
N LEU A 545 -22.62 0.59 24.66
CA LEU A 545 -22.41 2.02 24.77
C LEU A 545 -21.94 2.33 26.18
N SER A 546 -20.64 2.54 26.38
CA SER A 546 -20.14 2.98 27.68
C SER A 546 -20.61 2.08 28.85
N GLY A 547 -20.55 0.76 28.65
CA GLY A 547 -21.00 -0.24 29.62
C GLY A 547 -22.52 -0.49 29.68
N ALA A 548 -23.32 0.22 28.88
CA ALA A 548 -24.74 -0.05 28.71
C ALA A 548 -25.00 -0.87 27.44
N SER A 549 -25.74 -1.97 27.62
CA SER A 549 -26.08 -2.90 26.54
C SER A 549 -27.49 -2.63 26.02
N LEU A 550 -27.62 -2.24 24.76
CA LEU A 550 -28.90 -1.99 24.09
C LEU A 550 -29.19 -3.05 23.03
N GLY A 551 -30.40 -3.61 23.06
CA GLY A 551 -30.95 -4.39 21.94
C GLY A 551 -31.55 -3.48 20.86
N TRP A 552 -32.01 -4.07 19.75
CA TRP A 552 -32.48 -3.34 18.56
C TRP A 552 -33.52 -2.24 18.85
N SER A 553 -34.61 -2.57 19.56
CA SER A 553 -35.68 -1.60 19.83
C SER A 553 -35.19 -0.42 20.68
N ALA A 554 -34.38 -0.69 21.71
CA ALA A 554 -33.84 0.35 22.58
C ALA A 554 -32.83 1.25 21.85
N TRP A 555 -32.03 0.69 20.94
CA TRP A 555 -31.15 1.46 20.05
C TRP A 555 -31.96 2.41 19.15
N ARG A 556 -33.04 1.89 18.54
CA ARG A 556 -33.94 2.65 17.68
C ARG A 556 -34.65 3.78 18.41
N ASP A 557 -35.16 3.52 19.62
CA ASP A 557 -35.90 4.49 20.43
C ASP A 557 -35.01 5.63 20.96
N ARG A 558 -33.69 5.39 21.11
CA ARG A 558 -32.73 6.43 21.52
C ARG A 558 -32.58 7.54 20.48
N GLY A 559 -32.99 7.30 19.23
CA GLY A 559 -32.83 8.24 18.13
C GLY A 559 -31.36 8.44 17.72
N SER A 560 -30.48 7.49 18.05
CA SER A 560 -29.05 7.54 17.71
C SER A 560 -28.76 7.13 16.26
N ASP A 561 -29.77 6.74 15.50
CA ASP A 561 -29.62 6.13 14.19
C ASP A 561 -30.78 6.50 13.25
N ASP A 562 -30.49 7.12 12.11
CA ASP A 562 -31.48 7.53 11.12
C ASP A 562 -31.69 6.45 10.06
N GLU A 563 -32.90 5.88 9.96
CA GLU A 563 -33.30 4.97 8.87
C GLU A 563 -32.54 3.63 8.75
N SER A 564 -31.77 3.20 9.77
CA SER A 564 -31.25 1.82 9.77
C SER A 564 -32.35 0.77 9.86
N SER A 565 -32.12 -0.38 9.23
CA SER A 565 -33.10 -1.48 9.09
C SER A 565 -32.48 -2.84 9.38
N PHE A 566 -33.33 -3.79 9.76
CA PHE A 566 -32.96 -5.18 10.00
C PHE A 566 -33.78 -6.08 9.08
N ALA A 567 -33.13 -6.98 8.35
CA ALA A 567 -33.74 -7.95 7.45
C ALA A 567 -33.26 -9.38 7.77
N PRO A 568 -34.01 -10.42 7.35
CA PRO A 568 -33.56 -11.80 7.48
C PRO A 568 -32.24 -12.05 6.73
N LEU A 569 -31.39 -12.90 7.31
CA LEU A 569 -30.17 -13.39 6.67
C LEU A 569 -30.50 -14.06 5.33
N ASP A 570 -29.73 -13.70 4.30
CA ASP A 570 -29.70 -14.40 3.02
C ASP A 570 -28.48 -15.32 2.96
N ASP A 571 -28.74 -16.62 2.83
CA ASP A 571 -27.72 -17.66 2.67
C ASP A 571 -27.73 -18.26 1.25
N THR A 572 -28.40 -17.60 0.31
CA THR A 572 -28.53 -18.06 -1.07
C THR A 572 -27.77 -17.16 -2.04
N SER A 573 -27.08 -17.77 -3.00
CA SER A 573 -26.39 -17.03 -4.05
C SER A 573 -27.37 -16.45 -5.08
N PRO A 574 -27.10 -15.24 -5.61
CA PRO A 574 -27.76 -14.74 -6.81
C PRO A 574 -27.68 -15.70 -7.99
N SER A 575 -28.62 -15.56 -8.93
CA SER A 575 -28.54 -16.26 -10.21
C SER A 575 -27.28 -15.87 -10.98
N ARG A 576 -26.76 -16.79 -11.81
CA ARG A 576 -25.61 -16.53 -12.67
C ARG A 576 -25.86 -15.36 -13.63
N VAL A 577 -24.86 -14.49 -13.78
CA VAL A 577 -24.80 -13.48 -14.84
C VAL A 577 -24.71 -14.19 -16.21
N ARG A 578 -25.39 -13.64 -17.23
CA ARG A 578 -25.44 -14.19 -18.59
C ARG A 578 -25.22 -13.09 -19.63
N ASP A 579 -24.95 -13.53 -20.86
CA ASP A 579 -24.91 -12.66 -22.05
C ASP A 579 -23.94 -11.48 -21.91
N VAL A 580 -22.79 -11.70 -21.27
CA VAL A 580 -21.75 -10.67 -21.13
C VAL A 580 -21.14 -10.39 -22.50
N THR A 581 -21.16 -9.12 -22.90
CA THR A 581 -20.52 -8.62 -24.13
C THR A 581 -19.53 -7.52 -23.79
N ALA A 582 -18.47 -7.40 -24.58
CA ALA A 582 -17.49 -6.32 -24.50
C ALA A 582 -17.36 -5.64 -25.87
N GLU A 583 -17.45 -4.32 -25.90
CA GLU A 583 -17.30 -3.50 -27.09
C GLU A 583 -16.23 -2.43 -26.86
N ARG A 584 -15.22 -2.38 -27.73
CA ARG A 584 -14.21 -1.30 -27.70
C ARG A 584 -14.79 -0.04 -28.36
N ARG A 585 -14.79 1.08 -27.62
CA ARG A 585 -15.23 2.40 -28.08
C ARG A 585 -14.11 3.41 -27.85
N GLY A 586 -13.31 3.65 -28.89
CA GLY A 586 -12.08 4.44 -28.76
C GLY A 586 -11.08 3.73 -27.83
N GLU A 587 -10.61 4.43 -26.81
CA GLU A 587 -9.68 3.93 -25.79
C GLU A 587 -10.38 3.21 -24.63
N GLN A 588 -11.70 3.08 -24.64
CA GLN A 588 -12.47 2.49 -23.54
C GLN A 588 -13.09 1.14 -23.96
N ILE A 589 -13.34 0.27 -22.97
CA ILE A 589 -14.14 -0.93 -23.16
C ILE A 589 -15.48 -0.75 -22.45
N THR A 590 -16.58 -0.91 -23.19
CA THR A 590 -17.94 -0.96 -22.62
C THR A 590 -18.38 -2.41 -22.49
N LEU A 591 -18.74 -2.81 -21.27
CA LEU A 591 -19.33 -4.10 -20.95
C LEU A 591 -20.84 -3.97 -20.74
N SER A 592 -21.59 -4.98 -21.14
CA SER A 592 -23.03 -5.12 -20.81
C SER A 592 -23.40 -6.58 -20.61
N TRP A 593 -24.44 -6.84 -19.83
CA TRP A 593 -24.92 -8.19 -19.51
C TRP A 593 -26.41 -8.24 -19.17
N SER A 594 -26.98 -9.44 -19.15
CA SER A 594 -28.36 -9.66 -18.70
C SER A 594 -28.48 -9.57 -17.17
N PRO A 595 -29.52 -8.92 -16.62
CA PRO A 595 -29.70 -8.80 -15.16
C PRO A 595 -29.72 -10.16 -14.45
N ALA A 596 -28.97 -10.27 -13.36
CA ALA A 596 -29.11 -11.35 -12.40
C ALA A 596 -30.32 -11.08 -11.48
N THR A 597 -30.87 -12.14 -10.90
CA THR A 597 -31.95 -12.08 -9.92
C THR A 597 -31.52 -12.75 -8.62
N ASP A 598 -31.93 -12.17 -7.51
CA ASP A 598 -31.94 -12.80 -6.20
C ASP A 598 -33.33 -12.57 -5.56
N SER A 599 -33.91 -13.62 -5.00
CA SER A 599 -35.31 -13.58 -4.50
C SER A 599 -35.43 -13.18 -3.03
N ARG A 600 -34.32 -13.09 -2.31
CA ARG A 600 -34.28 -12.79 -0.89
C ARG A 600 -33.76 -11.37 -0.69
N SER A 601 -32.45 -11.18 -0.56
CA SER A 601 -31.88 -9.86 -0.31
C SER A 601 -31.74 -9.00 -1.57
N GLY A 602 -31.93 -9.59 -2.75
CA GLY A 602 -31.81 -8.90 -4.03
C GLY A 602 -30.35 -8.73 -4.44
N VAL A 603 -30.11 -8.41 -5.72
CA VAL A 603 -28.77 -8.12 -6.22
C VAL A 603 -28.35 -6.73 -5.76
N HIS A 604 -27.23 -6.63 -5.05
CA HIS A 604 -26.71 -5.36 -4.54
C HIS A 604 -25.88 -4.63 -5.60
N HIS A 605 -24.91 -5.32 -6.20
CA HIS A 605 -24.10 -4.82 -7.31
C HIS A 605 -23.54 -6.00 -8.13
N TYR A 606 -22.79 -5.67 -9.17
CA TYR A 606 -21.96 -6.61 -9.92
C TYR A 606 -20.48 -6.33 -9.65
N ASN A 607 -19.66 -7.37 -9.49
CA ASN A 607 -18.21 -7.22 -9.49
C ASN A 607 -17.70 -7.46 -10.91
N VAL A 608 -16.93 -6.51 -11.44
CA VAL A 608 -16.30 -6.60 -12.76
C VAL A 608 -14.80 -6.75 -12.58
N TYR A 609 -14.23 -7.80 -13.14
CA TYR A 609 -12.81 -8.12 -13.06
C TYR A 609 -12.16 -8.13 -14.42
N ARG A 610 -10.85 -7.90 -14.47
CA ARG A 610 -10.02 -7.94 -15.66
C ARG A 610 -8.74 -8.74 -15.39
N GLY A 611 -8.31 -9.55 -16.35
CA GLY A 611 -7.03 -10.25 -16.32
C GLY A 611 -6.52 -10.59 -17.72
N ASP A 612 -5.28 -11.05 -17.80
CA ASP A 612 -4.54 -11.31 -19.05
C ASP A 612 -4.71 -12.75 -19.61
N ARG A 613 -5.53 -13.56 -18.94
CA ARG A 613 -5.82 -14.96 -19.30
C ARG A 613 -7.29 -15.29 -19.14
N SER A 614 -7.81 -16.24 -19.90
CA SER A 614 -9.23 -16.62 -19.80
C SER A 614 -9.67 -17.14 -18.43
N ASP A 615 -8.76 -17.65 -17.61
CA ASP A 615 -9.01 -18.32 -16.34
C ASP A 615 -8.43 -17.57 -15.12
N PHE A 616 -8.09 -16.27 -15.26
CA PHE A 616 -7.57 -15.43 -14.17
C PHE A 616 -8.49 -15.50 -12.91
N ALA A 617 -7.90 -15.40 -11.71
CA ALA A 617 -8.67 -15.50 -10.47
C ALA A 617 -9.50 -14.23 -10.17
N LEU A 618 -10.70 -14.42 -9.62
CA LEU A 618 -11.61 -13.34 -9.25
C LEU A 618 -11.27 -12.83 -7.85
N ARG A 619 -10.52 -11.74 -7.80
CA ARG A 619 -9.92 -11.19 -6.58
C ARG A 619 -10.06 -9.69 -6.58
N TYR A 620 -9.95 -9.05 -5.42
CA TYR A 620 -9.89 -7.59 -5.37
C TYR A 620 -8.69 -7.06 -6.16
N LEU A 621 -7.61 -7.85 -6.23
CA LEU A 621 -6.43 -7.56 -7.05
C LEU A 621 -6.74 -7.44 -8.56
N THR A 622 -7.77 -8.13 -9.06
CA THR A 622 -8.21 -8.11 -10.47
C THR A 622 -9.52 -7.34 -10.69
N LEU A 623 -10.12 -6.80 -9.62
CA LEU A 623 -11.37 -6.04 -9.67
C LEU A 623 -11.14 -4.67 -10.33
N VAL A 624 -11.96 -4.31 -11.32
CA VAL A 624 -11.89 -3.01 -12.01
C VAL A 624 -13.10 -2.12 -11.74
N GLY A 625 -14.19 -2.66 -11.17
CA GLY A 625 -15.34 -1.87 -10.74
C GLY A 625 -16.46 -2.68 -10.13
N GLN A 626 -17.39 -1.97 -9.47
CA GLN A 626 -18.56 -2.55 -8.81
C GLN A 626 -19.88 -1.82 -9.17
N PRO A 627 -20.33 -1.86 -10.44
CA PRO A 627 -21.54 -1.14 -10.85
C PRO A 627 -22.82 -1.75 -10.28
N THR A 628 -23.81 -0.91 -10.02
CA THR A 628 -25.19 -1.33 -9.71
C THR A 628 -26.01 -1.61 -10.98
N GLU A 629 -25.60 -1.01 -12.10
CA GLU A 629 -26.23 -1.17 -13.41
C GLU A 629 -25.68 -2.40 -14.15
N CYS A 630 -26.44 -2.90 -15.13
CA CYS A 630 -26.02 -4.03 -15.97
C CYS A 630 -25.06 -3.62 -17.11
N SER A 631 -24.21 -2.62 -16.85
CA SER A 631 -23.20 -2.11 -17.76
C SER A 631 -22.03 -1.49 -17.00
N PHE A 632 -20.83 -1.56 -17.58
CA PHE A 632 -19.62 -0.97 -17.02
C PHE A 632 -18.76 -0.36 -18.13
N VAL A 633 -18.13 0.77 -17.85
CA VAL A 633 -17.13 1.37 -18.75
C VAL A 633 -15.78 1.28 -18.08
N ASP A 634 -14.89 0.48 -18.65
CA ASP A 634 -13.49 0.49 -18.31
C ASP A 634 -12.81 1.61 -19.09
N ALA A 635 -12.50 2.70 -18.39
CA ALA A 635 -11.93 3.91 -18.99
C ALA A 635 -10.42 3.80 -19.26
N THR A 636 -9.76 2.80 -18.67
CA THR A 636 -8.31 2.59 -18.78
C THR A 636 -8.03 1.09 -18.99
N PRO A 637 -8.51 0.51 -20.10
CA PRO A 637 -8.22 -0.87 -20.45
C PRO A 637 -6.72 -1.06 -20.69
N VAL A 638 -6.24 -2.29 -20.53
CA VAL A 638 -4.88 -2.65 -20.91
C VAL A 638 -4.79 -2.88 -22.42
N ASP A 639 -3.61 -2.59 -22.99
CA ASP A 639 -3.30 -2.98 -24.36
C ASP A 639 -3.07 -4.49 -24.45
N GLY A 640 -3.28 -5.05 -25.64
CA GLY A 640 -3.18 -6.49 -25.88
C GLY A 640 -4.46 -7.28 -25.53
N PRO A 641 -4.43 -8.62 -25.75
CA PRO A 641 -5.56 -9.49 -25.46
C PRO A 641 -5.79 -9.58 -23.95
N HIS A 642 -7.04 -9.40 -23.52
CA HIS A 642 -7.42 -9.52 -22.12
C HIS A 642 -8.85 -10.07 -22.00
N TRP A 643 -9.21 -10.48 -20.79
CA TRP A 643 -10.51 -11.06 -20.46
C TRP A 643 -11.17 -10.28 -19.35
N TYR A 644 -12.50 -10.17 -19.43
CA TYR A 644 -13.32 -9.70 -18.33
C TYR A 644 -14.13 -10.85 -17.73
N ALA A 645 -14.43 -10.73 -16.44
CA ALA A 645 -15.35 -11.59 -15.75
C ALA A 645 -16.34 -10.72 -14.95
N VAL A 646 -17.62 -11.10 -14.97
CA VAL A 646 -18.68 -10.41 -14.23
C VAL A 646 -19.44 -11.40 -13.35
N GLU A 647 -19.56 -11.09 -12.06
CA GLU A 647 -20.41 -11.81 -11.11
C GLU A 647 -21.37 -10.86 -10.39
N ALA A 648 -22.52 -11.38 -9.96
CA ALA A 648 -23.44 -10.64 -9.09
C ALA A 648 -23.13 -10.93 -7.61
N GLU A 649 -23.25 -9.90 -6.77
CA GLU A 649 -23.21 -10.00 -5.30
C GLU A 649 -24.54 -9.49 -4.72
N ASP A 650 -25.12 -10.24 -3.77
CA ASP A 650 -26.33 -9.84 -3.06
C ASP A 650 -26.06 -8.88 -1.90
N ALA A 651 -27.10 -8.52 -1.13
CA ALA A 651 -26.94 -7.60 -0.02
C ALA A 651 -26.21 -8.22 1.20
N CYS A 652 -26.20 -9.55 1.35
CA CYS A 652 -25.47 -10.28 2.41
C CYS A 652 -24.05 -10.69 2.01
N GLY A 653 -23.61 -10.38 0.79
CA GLY A 653 -22.27 -10.70 0.30
C GLY A 653 -22.13 -12.08 -0.34
N ASN A 654 -23.25 -12.77 -0.63
CA ASN A 654 -23.22 -14.00 -1.42
C ASN A 654 -22.98 -13.65 -2.89
N ARG A 655 -22.03 -14.37 -3.49
CA ARG A 655 -21.70 -14.25 -4.91
C ARG A 655 -22.42 -15.33 -5.70
N SER A 656 -22.74 -15.06 -6.96
CA SER A 656 -23.44 -15.99 -7.86
C SER A 656 -22.73 -17.34 -8.12
N GLY A 657 -21.51 -17.53 -7.62
CA GLY A 657 -20.72 -18.77 -7.71
C GLY A 657 -20.21 -19.09 -9.11
N TYR A 658 -20.56 -18.28 -10.12
CA TYR A 658 -20.07 -18.37 -11.48
C TYR A 658 -19.99 -16.97 -12.09
N ALA A 659 -18.80 -16.59 -12.54
CA ALA A 659 -18.63 -15.37 -13.32
C ALA A 659 -18.72 -15.67 -14.82
N ALA A 660 -19.53 -14.89 -15.53
CA ALA A 660 -19.58 -14.92 -16.97
C ALA A 660 -18.36 -14.16 -17.53
N ARG A 661 -17.67 -14.78 -18.49
CA ARG A 661 -16.40 -14.27 -19.03
C ARG A 661 -16.52 -13.90 -20.49
N VAL A 662 -15.79 -12.86 -20.90
CA VAL A 662 -15.71 -12.40 -22.29
C VAL A 662 -14.27 -12.02 -22.63
N ALA A 663 -13.81 -12.37 -23.82
CA ALA A 663 -12.51 -11.96 -24.33
C ALA A 663 -12.63 -10.63 -25.08
N VAL A 664 -11.64 -9.77 -24.93
CA VAL A 664 -11.46 -8.59 -25.77
C VAL A 664 -10.22 -8.83 -26.63
N PRO A 665 -10.37 -8.96 -27.96
CA PRO A 665 -9.24 -9.10 -28.84
C PRO A 665 -8.41 -7.82 -28.88
N GLU A 666 -7.14 -7.95 -29.25
CA GLU A 666 -6.26 -6.81 -29.48
C GLU A 666 -6.87 -5.84 -30.51
N ALA A 667 -6.69 -4.55 -30.29
CA ALA A 667 -7.10 -3.55 -31.28
C ALA A 667 -6.32 -3.80 -32.58
N ALA A 668 -7.01 -3.81 -33.72
CA ALA A 668 -6.32 -3.91 -35.01
C ALA A 668 -5.27 -2.79 -35.10
N PRO A 669 -4.02 -3.08 -35.51
CA PRO A 669 -2.99 -2.06 -35.58
C PRO A 669 -3.51 -0.91 -36.43
N THR A 670 -3.45 0.31 -35.88
CA THR A 670 -3.76 1.51 -36.64
C THR A 670 -2.69 1.60 -37.72
N GLY A 671 -3.03 1.14 -38.92
CA GLY A 671 -2.13 1.24 -40.06
C GLY A 671 -1.73 2.70 -40.23
N ASP A 672 -0.45 2.97 -40.04
CA ASP A 672 0.16 4.26 -40.35
C ASP A 672 -0.16 4.60 -41.81
N PRO A 673 -0.97 5.65 -42.10
CA PRO A 673 -1.12 6.11 -43.45
C PRO A 673 0.13 6.93 -43.80
N ARG A 674 1.20 6.22 -44.16
CA ARG A 674 2.43 6.64 -44.88
C ARG A 674 2.81 8.12 -44.90
#